data_AF-A0A196N363-F1
#
_entry.id   AF-A0A196N363-F1
#
_cell.length_a   1.000
_cell.length_b   1.000
_cell.length_c   1.000
_cell.angle_alpha   90.00
_cell.angle_beta   90.00
_cell.angle_gamma   90.00
#
_symmetry.space_group_name_H-M   'P 1'
#
loop_
_entity.id
_entity.type
_entity.pdbx_description
1 polymer ?
#
loop_
_entity_poly.entity_id
_entity_poly.type
_entity_poly.pdbx_seq_one_letter_code
_entity_poly.pdbx_strand_id
1 'polypeptide(L)'
;MDEDDKARAGRRAGRARRWRRLALALFVLLAVALATAWLQRRTIARGFVDRELARRGVPARYTIEQLSPWRQRLTNIVLGDPRDPDLVADWIELRTALTPWRADLLVAKAGTVRIKGRLAHGTLSLGSLDRLMPPPSGKPFALPRLSVAVDDARLRLESDMGPLTLALRGGGLLTDGFFGTLRVDAPRLHAADCALDGVTATLQLRIRRGAPSLAGPIAAGQVACGPARVAQVRAALRVDLDPSFARWKGDARVALHELASPWGRLTGGIGVLDFAGDRLRTAGKMALRAGSVVAAPLRAAAASVSGSYVLGQSSGFAGTLTLRDAALAAPLLARVTRYRDTGAGTPLAPLVPRLTAALEQAGRRFDADAALDILTGPKGTTLRLQRAAIAARSGARLRFDGGQGAVLGLPTGAIALAGQLTMQGGGLPDAALRLSQAAGDDVFRGTGEVRPYAAGGASLGLARLDVRIRGKSGAVQTVTALSGPLGNGRIDGLSLPIAARWDGSAIAVNPSCETLAFARLAIAGMVLSRQRLPVCPLGPAMLRLRGRTLDGGIRAPAVALAGAMGGNPLSVAATGLRLDWRARAFDLAGIALRLGAERPTRLDIAQLHGGFGTGMAGGFEGLGGQIGAVPLILSQGKGRWQVAEGDLSLLGSFRLADAEPTPRFEPLAAPEGRVRLHDGRIEAQADLVGTKRPVSVARVTITHDLGKGEGQALLDVPGVRFQVNGLQPTDLTPLTFGVIADVDGLVAGSGRIAWSGETVTSTGRFSATNMALAAAFGPVQGLTTTLDFTDLLNVRTAPGQRAEVADINPGVPVRNGVFRYQLLDSRRVRVEGARWPFAGGELVLDATTLDFNEAGQRRMTFHVKGVDAALFLKEMAFDNLDATGTFDGTLPMVFDETGGRIEGGELRARAGGHIAYVGEVSRENLGTWGNMAFQALKSLDYKNLAVRMNGPLAGEMITDISFSGLSQGAGTKSNFLIRRLARLPLLFNVRINAPFRQLLDSVQSWYDPRRLIERNLPALIEEQKRAEEAGKPTVQPRESAPRP
;
A
#
# COMPACT_ATOMS: atom_id res chain seq x y z
N MET A 1 -167.51 0.97 50.68
CA MET A 1 -167.29 -0.48 50.61
C MET A 1 -165.94 -0.83 51.24
N ASP A 2 -165.78 -0.91 52.55
CA ASP A 2 -166.54 -0.43 53.70
C ASP A 2 -165.58 -0.34 54.89
N GLU A 3 -165.85 0.63 55.75
CA GLU A 3 -165.62 0.66 57.20
C GLU A 3 -164.61 -0.33 57.79
N ASP A 4 -163.43 0.17 58.22
CA ASP A 4 -163.29 0.54 59.63
C ASP A 4 -161.96 1.25 59.96
N ASP A 5 -162.06 2.20 60.87
CA ASP A 5 -161.12 3.27 61.19
C ASP A 5 -160.19 2.91 62.36
N LYS A 6 -158.93 3.38 62.30
CA LYS A 6 -157.98 3.68 63.42
C LYS A 6 -157.79 2.69 64.59
N ALA A 7 -156.56 2.15 64.71
CA ALA A 7 -155.70 2.38 65.89
C ALA A 7 -154.24 1.85 65.76
N ARG A 8 -153.31 2.81 65.70
CA ARG A 8 -152.02 2.92 66.43
C ARG A 8 -150.75 2.20 65.93
N ALA A 9 -149.86 3.10 65.47
CA ALA A 9 -148.44 2.96 65.17
C ALA A 9 -147.55 2.59 66.38
N GLY A 10 -146.40 1.94 66.06
CA GLY A 10 -145.17 2.03 66.86
C GLY A 10 -144.49 0.69 67.20
N ARG A 11 -143.56 0.22 66.34
CA ARG A 11 -142.36 -0.62 66.70
C ARG A 11 -141.54 -1.02 65.46
N ARG A 12 -140.90 -0.05 64.79
CA ARG A 12 -139.84 -0.30 63.79
C ARG A 12 -138.60 0.56 64.10
N ALA A 13 -137.92 0.27 65.20
CA ALA A 13 -136.62 0.86 65.56
C ALA A 13 -135.89 0.02 66.61
N GLY A 14 -135.24 -1.09 66.21
CA GLY A 14 -134.55 -1.97 67.18
C GLY A 14 -133.37 -2.80 66.66
N ARG A 15 -133.31 -3.13 65.35
CA ARG A 15 -132.30 -4.07 64.83
C ARG A 15 -131.07 -3.42 64.18
N ALA A 16 -131.16 -2.15 63.76
CA ALA A 16 -130.05 -1.40 63.15
C ALA A 16 -129.04 -0.79 64.15
N ARG A 17 -129.37 -0.76 65.47
CA ARG A 17 -128.50 -0.17 66.51
C ARG A 17 -127.42 -1.14 67.03
N ARG A 18 -127.64 -2.47 66.95
CA ARG A 18 -126.64 -3.49 67.35
C ARG A 18 -125.50 -3.63 66.34
N TRP A 19 -125.80 -3.60 65.04
CA TRP A 19 -124.77 -3.65 63.99
C TRP A 19 -123.93 -2.37 63.94
N ARG A 20 -124.51 -1.19 64.20
CA ARG A 20 -123.73 0.05 64.39
C ARG A 20 -122.84 0.00 65.64
N ARG A 21 -123.26 -0.64 66.74
CA ARG A 21 -122.42 -0.80 67.94
C ARG A 21 -121.31 -1.86 67.78
N LEU A 22 -121.57 -2.95 67.05
CA LEU A 22 -120.54 -3.93 66.67
C LEU A 22 -119.55 -3.35 65.66
N ALA A 23 -120.03 -2.60 64.67
CA ALA A 23 -119.16 -1.89 63.73
C ALA A 23 -118.38 -0.78 64.42
N LEU A 24 -118.96 -0.04 65.39
CA LEU A 24 -118.25 0.97 66.17
C LEU A 24 -117.26 0.33 67.16
N ALA A 25 -117.62 -0.78 67.81
CA ALA A 25 -116.71 -1.51 68.70
C ALA A 25 -115.57 -2.16 67.91
N LEU A 26 -115.85 -2.75 66.74
CA LEU A 26 -114.83 -3.25 65.83
C LEU A 26 -114.00 -2.11 65.27
N PHE A 27 -114.60 -0.95 64.93
CA PHE A 27 -113.86 0.22 64.47
C PHE A 27 -112.99 0.83 65.57
N VAL A 28 -113.47 0.89 66.81
CA VAL A 28 -112.68 1.34 67.98
C VAL A 28 -111.60 0.31 68.30
N LEU A 29 -111.87 -0.99 68.22
CA LEU A 29 -110.88 -2.03 68.49
C LEU A 29 -109.85 -2.12 67.36
N LEU A 30 -110.26 -1.89 66.11
CA LEU A 30 -109.36 -1.73 64.96
C LEU A 30 -108.58 -0.42 65.04
N ALA A 31 -109.20 0.68 65.48
CA ALA A 31 -108.55 1.98 65.67
C ALA A 31 -107.57 1.94 66.85
N VAL A 32 -107.90 1.23 67.93
CA VAL A 32 -107.00 0.95 69.05
C VAL A 32 -105.90 0.01 68.58
N ALA A 33 -106.17 -1.08 67.86
CA ALA A 33 -105.12 -1.94 67.31
C ALA A 33 -104.20 -1.19 66.33
N LEU A 34 -104.76 -0.35 65.47
CA LEU A 34 -104.01 0.53 64.57
C LEU A 34 -103.23 1.60 65.34
N ALA A 35 -103.80 2.20 66.39
CA ALA A 35 -103.13 3.18 67.24
C ALA A 35 -102.00 2.53 68.07
N THR A 36 -102.20 1.33 68.60
CA THR A 36 -101.20 0.56 69.34
C THR A 36 -100.09 0.07 68.41
N ALA A 37 -100.43 -0.44 67.21
CA ALA A 37 -99.46 -0.75 66.16
C ALA A 37 -98.69 0.49 65.68
N TRP A 38 -99.35 1.66 65.65
CA TRP A 38 -98.74 2.94 65.29
C TRP A 38 -97.87 3.54 66.40
N LEU A 39 -98.19 3.32 67.68
CA LEU A 39 -97.40 3.72 68.85
C LEU A 39 -96.21 2.76 69.06
N GLN A 40 -96.40 1.46 68.86
CA GLN A 40 -95.34 0.44 68.88
C GLN A 40 -94.56 0.33 67.57
N ARG A 41 -94.84 1.20 66.57
CA ARG A 41 -94.23 1.14 65.23
C ARG A 41 -92.70 1.09 65.25
N ARG A 42 -92.06 1.76 66.22
CA ARG A 42 -90.59 1.78 66.36
C ARG A 42 -90.05 0.43 66.86
N THR A 43 -90.78 -0.26 67.74
CA THR A 43 -90.39 -1.57 68.31
C THR A 43 -90.65 -2.71 67.32
N ILE A 44 -91.79 -2.69 66.62
CA ILE A 44 -92.16 -3.68 65.60
C ILE A 44 -91.19 -3.62 64.42
N ALA A 45 -90.84 -2.41 63.99
CA ALA A 45 -89.97 -2.24 62.84
C ALA A 45 -88.50 -2.50 63.15
N ARG A 46 -88.03 -2.23 64.39
CA ARG A 46 -86.74 -2.74 64.88
C ARG A 46 -86.71 -4.28 64.85
N GLY A 47 -87.75 -4.92 65.39
CA GLY A 47 -87.87 -6.39 65.33
C GLY A 47 -88.06 -6.98 63.92
N PHE A 48 -88.53 -6.21 62.93
CA PHE A 48 -88.57 -6.63 61.52
C PHE A 48 -87.18 -6.54 60.87
N VAL A 49 -86.49 -5.42 61.04
CA VAL A 49 -85.13 -5.22 60.50
C VAL A 49 -84.14 -6.18 61.16
N ASP A 50 -84.21 -6.37 62.48
CA ASP A 50 -83.37 -7.34 63.20
C ASP A 50 -83.65 -8.78 62.75
N ARG A 51 -84.92 -9.15 62.52
CA ARG A 51 -85.26 -10.48 61.98
C ARG A 51 -84.80 -10.68 60.53
N GLU A 52 -84.90 -9.67 59.68
CA GLU A 52 -84.48 -9.76 58.28
C GLU A 52 -82.94 -9.79 58.15
N LEU A 53 -82.23 -8.99 58.93
CA LEU A 53 -80.77 -9.02 59.00
C LEU A 53 -80.26 -10.33 59.62
N ALA A 54 -80.93 -10.85 60.67
CA ALA A 54 -80.61 -12.15 61.24
C ALA A 54 -80.91 -13.31 60.28
N ARG A 55 -82.01 -13.27 59.51
CA ARG A 55 -82.34 -14.25 58.46
C ARG A 55 -81.27 -14.31 57.38
N ARG A 56 -80.71 -13.17 57.00
CA ARG A 56 -79.61 -13.07 56.04
C ARG A 56 -78.23 -13.24 56.68
N GLY A 57 -78.18 -13.51 57.99
CA GLY A 57 -76.95 -13.74 58.74
C GLY A 57 -76.00 -12.54 58.79
N VAL A 58 -76.50 -11.31 58.78
CA VAL A 58 -75.69 -10.08 58.80
C VAL A 58 -75.67 -9.49 60.22
N PRO A 59 -74.55 -9.54 60.96
CA PRO A 59 -74.45 -8.87 62.25
C PRO A 59 -74.53 -7.36 62.06
N ALA A 60 -75.36 -6.67 62.85
CA ALA A 60 -75.59 -5.24 62.68
C ALA A 60 -75.82 -4.54 64.03
N ARG A 61 -75.26 -3.35 64.20
CA ARG A 61 -75.59 -2.39 65.27
C ARG A 61 -75.97 -1.06 64.64
N TYR A 62 -77.11 -0.51 65.02
CA TYR A 62 -77.60 0.76 64.46
C TYR A 62 -78.64 1.38 65.40
N THR A 63 -78.80 2.70 65.31
CA THR A 63 -79.86 3.44 65.98
C THR A 63 -80.86 3.94 64.94
N ILE A 64 -82.15 3.69 65.15
CA ILE A 64 -83.21 4.17 64.25
C ILE A 64 -83.62 5.57 64.70
N GLU A 65 -83.26 6.60 63.93
CA GLU A 65 -83.66 8.00 64.20
C GLU A 65 -85.08 8.25 63.66
N GLN A 66 -85.33 7.84 62.41
CA GLN A 66 -86.62 8.01 61.75
C GLN A 66 -86.95 6.80 60.89
N LEU A 67 -88.17 6.27 61.01
CA LEU A 67 -88.63 5.14 60.19
C LEU A 67 -90.08 5.33 59.77
N SER A 68 -90.29 5.44 58.47
CA SER A 68 -91.57 5.59 57.80
C SER A 68 -91.60 4.75 56.52
N PRO A 69 -92.77 4.46 55.93
CA PRO A 69 -92.86 3.65 54.71
C PRO A 69 -92.08 4.22 53.51
N TRP A 70 -91.79 5.53 53.54
CA TRP A 70 -91.15 6.29 52.45
C TRP A 70 -89.73 6.80 52.79
N ARG A 71 -89.35 6.80 54.07
CA ARG A 71 -88.07 7.33 54.56
C ARG A 71 -87.56 6.55 55.77
N GLN A 72 -86.34 6.04 55.69
CA GLN A 72 -85.65 5.31 56.75
C GLN A 72 -84.29 5.97 57.03
N ARG A 73 -84.09 6.52 58.23
CA ARG A 73 -82.85 7.14 58.68
C ARG A 73 -82.26 6.38 59.85
N LEU A 74 -81.08 5.82 59.62
CA LEU A 74 -80.31 5.04 60.59
C LEU A 74 -79.04 5.83 60.95
N THR A 75 -78.64 5.81 62.22
CA THR A 75 -77.42 6.46 62.73
C THR A 75 -76.54 5.46 63.49
N ASN A 76 -75.24 5.76 63.61
CA ASN A 76 -74.26 4.91 64.31
C ASN A 76 -74.27 3.45 63.80
N ILE A 77 -74.19 3.28 62.49
CA ILE A 77 -74.35 2.00 61.82
C ILE A 77 -73.01 1.28 61.78
N VAL A 78 -72.99 0.03 62.23
CA VAL A 78 -71.87 -0.90 62.13
C VAL A 78 -72.43 -2.23 61.63
N LEU A 79 -72.00 -2.69 60.45
CA LEU A 79 -72.38 -3.97 59.86
C LEU A 79 -71.14 -4.88 59.74
N GLY A 80 -71.29 -6.16 60.06
CA GLY A 80 -70.20 -7.15 60.09
C GLY A 80 -69.65 -7.41 61.50
N ASP A 81 -68.44 -7.98 61.59
CA ASP A 81 -67.77 -8.25 62.87
C ASP A 81 -67.49 -6.93 63.63
N PRO A 82 -67.97 -6.75 64.87
CA PRO A 82 -67.68 -5.54 65.64
C PRO A 82 -66.20 -5.22 65.85
N ARG A 83 -65.30 -6.21 65.76
CA ARG A 83 -63.84 -6.02 65.88
C ARG A 83 -63.16 -5.70 64.54
N ASP A 84 -63.81 -6.00 63.42
CA ASP A 84 -63.33 -5.76 62.05
C ASP A 84 -64.54 -5.49 61.13
N PRO A 85 -65.18 -4.31 61.25
CA PRO A 85 -66.48 -4.07 60.62
C PRO A 85 -66.38 -3.93 59.10
N ASP A 86 -67.35 -4.51 58.39
CA ASP A 86 -67.46 -4.43 56.92
C ASP A 86 -68.00 -3.08 56.46
N LEU A 87 -68.91 -2.47 57.23
CA LEU A 87 -69.42 -1.12 57.00
C LEU A 87 -69.58 -0.36 58.31
N VAL A 88 -69.08 0.87 58.35
CA VAL A 88 -69.32 1.84 59.43
C VAL A 88 -69.87 3.12 58.81
N ALA A 89 -71.02 3.60 59.27
CA ALA A 89 -71.57 4.88 58.82
C ALA A 89 -72.12 5.72 59.99
N ASP A 90 -71.89 7.03 59.95
CA ASP A 90 -72.45 7.96 60.92
C ASP A 90 -73.98 8.04 60.80
N TRP A 91 -74.50 8.14 59.58
CA TRP A 91 -75.91 8.03 59.24
C TRP A 91 -76.12 7.60 57.77
N ILE A 92 -77.20 6.85 57.54
CA ILE A 92 -77.71 6.50 56.21
C ILE A 92 -79.21 6.80 56.17
N GLU A 93 -79.64 7.57 55.17
CA GLU A 93 -81.05 7.83 54.86
C GLU A 93 -81.42 7.18 53.53
N LEU A 94 -82.38 6.26 53.59
CA LEU A 94 -82.98 5.60 52.44
C LEU A 94 -84.37 6.21 52.20
N ARG A 95 -84.72 6.43 50.92
CA ARG A 95 -86.07 6.82 50.51
C ARG A 95 -86.61 5.83 49.50
N THR A 96 -87.78 5.28 49.80
CA THR A 96 -88.46 4.23 49.04
C THR A 96 -89.75 4.77 48.43
N ALA A 97 -89.95 4.55 47.12
CA ALA A 97 -91.28 4.69 46.52
C ALA A 97 -92.03 3.37 46.63
N LEU A 98 -93.26 3.44 47.12
CA LEU A 98 -94.16 2.30 47.24
C LEU A 98 -95.20 2.38 46.12
N THR A 99 -95.18 1.40 45.23
CA THR A 99 -96.30 1.11 44.32
C THR A 99 -97.05 -0.12 44.83
N PRO A 100 -98.33 -0.35 44.45
CA PRO A 100 -99.13 -1.44 45.01
C PRO A 100 -98.51 -2.84 44.85
N TRP A 101 -97.55 -3.00 43.94
CA TRP A 101 -96.93 -4.28 43.59
C TRP A 101 -95.38 -4.28 43.70
N ARG A 102 -94.72 -3.14 43.96
CA ARG A 102 -93.23 -3.03 44.10
C ARG A 102 -92.80 -1.89 45.02
N ALA A 103 -91.69 -2.09 45.74
CA ALA A 103 -90.98 -1.05 46.48
C ALA A 103 -89.64 -0.76 45.79
N ASP A 104 -89.44 0.47 45.28
CA ASP A 104 -88.22 0.88 44.59
C ASP A 104 -87.42 1.86 45.45
N LEU A 105 -86.12 1.60 45.62
CA LEU A 105 -85.21 2.50 46.33
C LEU A 105 -84.79 3.64 45.40
N LEU A 106 -85.20 4.88 45.71
CA LEU A 106 -85.01 6.05 44.84
C LEU A 106 -83.85 6.95 45.26
N VAL A 107 -83.61 7.10 46.56
CA VAL A 107 -82.56 7.98 47.09
C VAL A 107 -81.83 7.30 48.24
N ALA A 108 -80.50 7.30 48.18
CA ALA A 108 -79.62 6.92 49.28
C ALA A 108 -78.71 8.11 49.62
N LYS A 109 -78.89 8.69 50.80
CA LYS A 109 -77.99 9.72 51.33
C LYS A 109 -77.18 9.14 52.49
N ALA A 110 -75.90 9.46 52.56
CA ALA A 110 -75.05 9.08 53.68
C ALA A 110 -74.05 10.18 54.01
N GLY A 111 -73.69 10.30 55.29
CA GLY A 111 -72.63 11.21 55.73
C GLY A 111 -71.25 10.62 55.46
N THR A 112 -70.58 10.23 56.54
CA THR A 112 -69.31 9.51 56.54
C THR A 112 -69.55 8.02 56.50
N VAL A 113 -69.08 7.35 55.45
CA VAL A 113 -69.19 5.90 55.28
C VAL A 113 -67.80 5.30 55.14
N ARG A 114 -67.51 4.21 55.86
CA ARG A 114 -66.30 3.40 55.69
C ARG A 114 -66.71 1.99 55.34
N ILE A 115 -66.19 1.47 54.24
CA ILE A 115 -66.51 0.15 53.72
C ILE A 115 -65.21 -0.62 53.58
N LYS A 116 -65.24 -1.90 53.95
CA LYS A 116 -64.20 -2.88 53.65
C LYS A 116 -64.69 -3.77 52.52
N GLY A 117 -63.81 -4.03 51.55
CA GLY A 117 -64.11 -4.93 50.45
C GLY A 117 -62.89 -5.74 50.03
N ARG A 118 -63.15 -6.83 49.31
CA ARG A 118 -62.15 -7.66 48.66
C ARG A 118 -62.53 -7.85 47.19
N LEU A 119 -61.61 -7.56 46.29
CA LEU A 119 -61.76 -7.77 44.85
C LEU A 119 -60.84 -8.93 44.45
N ALA A 120 -61.42 -10.06 44.04
CA ALA A 120 -60.65 -11.21 43.57
C ALA A 120 -61.25 -11.74 42.27
N HIS A 121 -60.42 -11.96 41.25
CA HIS A 121 -60.84 -12.49 39.93
C HIS A 121 -61.99 -11.67 39.30
N GLY A 122 -61.94 -10.35 39.45
CA GLY A 122 -62.98 -9.44 38.92
C GLY A 122 -64.31 -9.46 39.67
N THR A 123 -64.41 -10.18 40.79
CA THR A 123 -65.61 -10.24 41.63
C THR A 123 -65.38 -9.43 42.91
N LEU A 124 -66.23 -8.41 43.13
CA LEU A 124 -66.22 -7.59 44.33
C LEU A 124 -67.03 -8.30 45.43
N SER A 125 -66.40 -8.52 46.58
CA SER A 125 -67.04 -8.95 47.82
C SER A 125 -66.95 -7.84 48.85
N LEU A 126 -68.07 -7.52 49.49
CA LEU A 126 -68.20 -6.53 50.55
C LEU A 126 -68.47 -7.20 51.91
N GLY A 127 -68.06 -8.47 52.06
CA GLY A 127 -68.22 -9.24 53.29
C GLY A 127 -69.69 -9.53 53.58
N SER A 128 -70.15 -9.17 54.78
CA SER A 128 -71.54 -9.38 55.19
C SER A 128 -72.56 -8.60 54.34
N LEU A 129 -72.16 -7.51 53.67
CA LEU A 129 -73.02 -6.74 52.77
C LEU A 129 -73.45 -7.51 51.52
N ASP A 130 -72.69 -8.51 51.08
CA ASP A 130 -73.00 -9.27 49.86
C ASP A 130 -74.36 -9.99 49.99
N ARG A 131 -74.74 -10.38 51.21
CA ARG A 131 -76.01 -11.04 51.54
C ARG A 131 -77.22 -10.09 51.47
N LEU A 132 -76.96 -8.78 51.41
CA LEU A 132 -77.99 -7.75 51.25
C LEU A 132 -78.23 -7.37 49.78
N MET A 133 -77.38 -7.82 48.86
CA MET A 133 -77.52 -7.54 47.43
C MET A 133 -78.57 -8.46 46.77
N PRO A 134 -79.26 -8.01 45.71
CA PRO A 134 -80.20 -8.84 44.96
C PRO A 134 -79.47 -9.98 44.23
N PRO A 135 -80.13 -11.14 43.99
CA PRO A 135 -79.55 -12.25 43.26
C PRO A 135 -79.16 -11.84 41.82
N PRO A 136 -78.09 -12.42 41.25
CA PRO A 136 -77.60 -12.06 39.91
C PRO A 136 -78.67 -12.33 38.84
N SER A 137 -78.96 -11.32 38.01
CA SER A 137 -80.08 -11.33 37.05
C SER A 137 -79.74 -11.79 35.63
N GLY A 138 -78.47 -12.13 35.36
CA GLY A 138 -77.97 -12.54 34.03
C GLY A 138 -77.95 -11.44 32.95
N LYS A 139 -78.49 -10.24 33.23
CA LYS A 139 -78.46 -9.10 32.31
C LYS A 139 -77.10 -8.39 32.32
N PRO A 140 -76.72 -7.69 31.23
CA PRO A 140 -75.54 -6.84 31.22
C PRO A 140 -75.59 -5.83 32.38
N PHE A 141 -74.43 -5.60 32.99
CA PHE A 141 -74.32 -4.63 34.07
C PHE A 141 -74.78 -3.24 33.60
N ALA A 142 -75.64 -2.61 34.38
CA ALA A 142 -76.07 -1.24 34.19
C ALA A 142 -76.22 -0.59 35.57
N LEU A 143 -75.89 0.71 35.65
CA LEU A 143 -76.05 1.46 36.88
C LEU A 143 -77.53 1.51 37.31
N PRO A 144 -77.85 1.23 38.58
CA PRO A 144 -79.22 1.28 39.06
C PRO A 144 -79.75 2.71 39.03
N ARG A 145 -81.07 2.87 38.85
CA ARG A 145 -81.76 4.17 38.93
C ARG A 145 -81.87 4.64 40.38
N LEU A 146 -80.74 5.01 40.96
CA LEU A 146 -80.59 5.41 42.35
C LEU A 146 -79.95 6.81 42.43
N SER A 147 -80.58 7.73 43.15
CA SER A 147 -79.96 9.01 43.49
C SER A 147 -79.09 8.84 44.73
N VAL A 148 -77.79 8.97 44.58
CA VAL A 148 -76.81 8.83 45.67
C VAL A 148 -76.31 10.22 46.06
N ALA A 149 -76.19 10.51 47.35
CA ALA A 149 -75.48 11.68 47.86
C ALA A 149 -74.62 11.29 49.06
N VAL A 150 -73.32 11.56 48.98
CA VAL A 150 -72.32 11.09 49.94
C VAL A 150 -71.33 12.21 50.24
N ASP A 151 -71.14 12.51 51.53
CA ASP A 151 -70.23 13.56 51.99
C ASP A 151 -68.77 13.07 52.09
N ASP A 152 -68.54 11.86 52.62
CA ASP A 152 -67.22 11.18 52.66
C ASP A 152 -67.40 9.65 52.73
N ALA A 153 -67.41 8.95 51.59
CA ALA A 153 -67.34 7.48 51.57
C ALA A 153 -65.92 6.99 51.32
N ARG A 154 -65.39 6.14 52.18
CA ARG A 154 -64.07 5.52 52.04
C ARG A 154 -64.21 4.01 51.93
N LEU A 155 -63.78 3.45 50.81
CA LEU A 155 -63.69 2.01 50.59
C LEU A 155 -62.22 1.58 50.68
N ARG A 156 -61.89 0.75 51.67
CA ARG A 156 -60.62 0.00 51.68
C ARG A 156 -60.85 -1.31 50.94
N LEU A 157 -60.20 -1.47 49.81
CA LEU A 157 -60.36 -2.61 48.92
C LEU A 157 -59.06 -3.41 48.87
N GLU A 158 -59.11 -4.67 49.30
CA GLU A 158 -58.04 -5.64 49.05
C GLU A 158 -58.22 -6.22 47.66
N SER A 159 -57.36 -5.86 46.71
CA SER A 159 -57.39 -6.44 45.37
C SER A 159 -56.29 -7.46 45.16
N ASP A 160 -56.43 -8.27 44.12
CA ASP A 160 -55.35 -9.07 43.51
C ASP A 160 -54.13 -8.24 43.12
N MET A 161 -54.33 -6.95 42.80
CA MET A 161 -53.25 -6.00 42.54
C MET A 161 -52.62 -5.44 43.83
N GLY A 162 -53.20 -5.62 45.01
CA GLY A 162 -52.73 -5.03 46.27
C GLY A 162 -53.79 -4.16 46.97
N PRO A 163 -53.47 -3.60 48.15
CA PRO A 163 -54.41 -2.79 48.92
C PRO A 163 -54.60 -1.40 48.29
N LEU A 164 -55.85 -0.99 48.13
CA LEU A 164 -56.22 0.33 47.61
C LEU A 164 -57.32 0.98 48.46
N THR A 165 -57.24 2.30 48.62
CA THR A 165 -58.24 3.11 49.33
C THR A 165 -58.90 4.05 48.34
N LEU A 166 -60.23 3.94 48.19
CA LEU A 166 -61.05 4.85 47.40
C LEU A 166 -61.81 5.79 48.33
N ALA A 167 -61.73 7.09 48.13
CA ALA A 167 -62.59 8.05 48.83
C ALA A 167 -63.48 8.79 47.82
N LEU A 168 -64.80 8.69 47.97
CA LEU A 168 -65.81 9.28 47.10
C LEU A 168 -66.60 10.35 47.85
N ARG A 169 -66.70 11.53 47.24
CA ARG A 169 -67.58 12.62 47.66
C ARG A 169 -68.37 13.13 46.47
N GLY A 170 -69.69 13.22 46.57
CA GLY A 170 -70.52 13.70 45.46
C GLY A 170 -71.97 13.32 45.57
N GLY A 171 -72.77 13.73 44.59
CA GLY A 171 -74.17 13.36 44.55
C GLY A 171 -74.85 13.53 43.20
N GLY A 172 -76.01 12.91 43.06
CA GLY A 172 -76.87 12.94 41.88
C GLY A 172 -77.39 11.56 41.50
N LEU A 173 -78.07 11.47 40.35
CA LEU A 173 -78.66 10.24 39.85
C LEU A 173 -77.61 9.39 39.12
N LEU A 174 -77.41 8.13 39.54
CA LEU A 174 -76.41 7.23 38.94
C LEU A 174 -76.70 6.88 37.48
N THR A 175 -77.94 6.99 37.01
CA THR A 175 -78.26 6.78 35.58
C THR A 175 -78.05 8.03 34.74
N ASP A 176 -78.18 9.23 35.29
CA ASP A 176 -77.97 10.48 34.54
C ASP A 176 -77.89 11.70 35.46
N GLY A 177 -76.69 12.26 35.66
CA GLY A 177 -76.50 13.51 36.42
C GLY A 177 -75.71 13.40 37.72
N PHE A 178 -75.05 12.27 38.01
CA PHE A 178 -74.12 12.18 39.15
C PHE A 178 -72.85 13.00 38.91
N PHE A 179 -72.41 13.76 39.93
CA PHE A 179 -71.15 14.50 39.93
C PHE A 179 -70.44 14.36 41.27
N GLY A 180 -69.14 14.05 41.25
CA GLY A 180 -68.34 13.88 42.46
C GLY A 180 -66.83 13.90 42.23
N THR A 181 -66.09 13.77 43.31
CA THR A 181 -64.63 13.60 43.34
C THR A 181 -64.31 12.23 43.93
N LEU A 182 -63.50 11.46 43.20
CA LEU A 182 -62.94 10.17 43.59
C LEU A 182 -61.45 10.35 43.87
N ARG A 183 -61.01 10.09 45.10
CA ARG A 183 -59.60 9.98 45.47
C ARG A 183 -59.20 8.52 45.53
N VAL A 184 -58.03 8.20 45.01
CA VAL A 184 -57.42 6.87 45.05
C VAL A 184 -56.08 7.00 45.75
N ASP A 185 -55.81 6.12 46.70
CA ASP A 185 -54.52 5.99 47.37
C ASP A 185 -54.16 4.50 47.47
N ALA A 186 -52.99 4.12 46.94
CA ALA A 186 -52.49 2.76 46.99
C ALA A 186 -50.98 2.76 47.22
N PRO A 187 -50.49 2.22 48.36
CA PRO A 187 -49.06 2.19 48.67
C PRO A 187 -48.23 1.41 47.64
N ARG A 188 -48.77 0.28 47.18
CA ARG A 188 -48.16 -0.57 46.16
C ARG A 188 -49.25 -1.32 45.40
N LEU A 189 -49.19 -1.26 44.07
CA LEU A 189 -50.04 -2.02 43.16
C LEU A 189 -49.20 -2.89 42.24
N HIS A 190 -49.64 -4.11 41.99
CA HIS A 190 -49.09 -5.04 41.01
C HIS A 190 -50.08 -5.17 39.86
N ALA A 191 -49.70 -4.73 38.67
CA ALA A 191 -50.51 -4.84 37.47
C ALA A 191 -49.68 -5.51 36.37
N ALA A 192 -50.08 -6.72 35.97
CA ALA A 192 -49.28 -7.58 35.10
C ALA A 192 -47.83 -7.70 35.62
N ASP A 193 -46.82 -7.48 34.77
CA ASP A 193 -45.39 -7.52 35.13
C ASP A 193 -44.86 -6.20 35.74
N CYS A 194 -45.76 -5.29 36.12
CA CYS A 194 -45.43 -3.98 36.66
C CYS A 194 -45.79 -3.85 38.15
N ALA A 195 -44.86 -3.35 38.96
CA ALA A 195 -45.11 -2.87 40.32
C ALA A 195 -45.15 -1.33 40.33
N LEU A 196 -46.22 -0.74 40.88
CA LEU A 196 -46.42 0.70 40.99
C LEU A 196 -46.42 1.08 42.47
N ASP A 197 -45.49 1.93 42.88
CA ASP A 197 -45.33 2.39 44.26
C ASP A 197 -45.87 3.82 44.43
N GLY A 198 -46.62 4.04 45.52
CA GLY A 198 -47.16 5.34 45.90
C GLY A 198 -48.15 5.92 44.88
N VAL A 199 -49.13 5.12 44.46
CA VAL A 199 -50.15 5.53 43.49
C VAL A 199 -51.18 6.41 44.18
N THR A 200 -51.35 7.63 43.68
CA THR A 200 -52.35 8.59 44.16
C THR A 200 -53.14 9.15 42.97
N ALA A 201 -54.44 9.35 43.13
CA ALA A 201 -55.26 10.01 42.11
C ALA A 201 -56.34 10.88 42.75
N THR A 202 -56.68 12.00 42.10
CA THR A 202 -57.86 12.81 42.44
C THR A 202 -58.63 13.07 41.15
N LEU A 203 -59.72 12.33 40.94
CA LEU A 203 -60.48 12.28 39.71
C LEU A 203 -61.86 12.89 39.91
N GLN A 204 -62.29 13.78 39.02
CA GLN A 204 -63.67 14.17 38.89
C GLN A 204 -64.45 13.03 38.22
N LEU A 205 -65.47 12.52 38.90
CA LEU A 205 -66.39 11.50 38.38
C LEU A 205 -67.69 12.17 37.96
N ARG A 206 -68.07 12.01 36.69
CA ARG A 206 -69.39 12.40 36.19
C ARG A 206 -70.07 11.20 35.56
N ILE A 207 -71.37 11.04 35.74
CA ILE A 207 -72.13 9.99 35.07
C ILE A 207 -73.24 10.64 34.25
N ARG A 208 -73.27 10.38 32.95
CA ARG A 208 -74.31 10.87 32.02
C ARG A 208 -74.85 9.69 31.22
N ARG A 209 -76.17 9.55 31.13
CA ARG A 209 -76.83 8.44 30.40
C ARG A 209 -76.22 7.06 30.71
N GLY A 210 -75.89 6.81 31.97
CA GLY A 210 -75.29 5.58 32.47
C GLY A 210 -73.79 5.42 32.21
N ALA A 211 -73.16 6.32 31.47
CA ALA A 211 -71.73 6.30 31.12
C ALA A 211 -70.90 7.18 32.07
N PRO A 212 -69.96 6.60 32.84
CA PRO A 212 -69.03 7.36 33.68
C PRO A 212 -67.91 8.01 32.87
N SER A 213 -67.55 9.24 33.23
CA SER A 213 -66.35 9.93 32.79
C SER A 213 -65.49 10.30 34.00
N LEU A 214 -64.21 9.98 33.96
CA LEU A 214 -63.22 10.31 34.99
C LEU A 214 -62.20 11.31 34.42
N ALA A 215 -61.95 12.40 35.13
CA ALA A 215 -60.96 13.40 34.72
C ALA A 215 -60.15 13.94 35.90
N GLY A 216 -58.83 13.84 35.87
CA GLY A 216 -57.97 14.41 36.92
C GLY A 216 -56.53 13.88 36.92
N PRO A 217 -55.68 14.42 37.80
CA PRO A 217 -54.30 13.97 37.96
C PRO A 217 -54.22 12.60 38.65
N ILE A 218 -53.28 11.79 38.15
CA ILE A 218 -52.80 10.53 38.71
C ILE A 218 -51.28 10.66 38.86
N ALA A 219 -50.73 10.18 39.96
CA ALA A 219 -49.30 10.15 40.20
C ALA A 219 -48.87 8.80 40.78
N ALA A 220 -47.65 8.38 40.47
CA ALA A 220 -46.97 7.26 41.08
C ALA A 220 -45.53 7.66 41.41
N GLY A 221 -45.06 7.30 42.60
CA GLY A 221 -43.68 7.56 43.03
C GLY A 221 -42.67 6.78 42.17
N GLN A 222 -42.97 5.51 41.91
CA GLN A 222 -42.15 4.64 41.07
C GLN A 222 -43.02 3.63 40.31
N VAL A 223 -42.64 3.31 39.07
CA VAL A 223 -43.25 2.25 38.27
C VAL A 223 -42.14 1.33 37.78
N ALA A 224 -42.24 0.04 38.10
CA ALA A 224 -41.23 -0.97 37.92
C ALA A 224 -41.78 -2.10 37.05
N CYS A 225 -41.53 -2.08 35.74
CA CYS A 225 -41.99 -3.10 34.78
C CYS A 225 -40.80 -3.93 34.30
N GLY A 226 -40.70 -5.20 34.73
CA GLY A 226 -39.53 -6.03 34.42
C GLY A 226 -38.21 -5.35 34.85
N PRO A 227 -37.20 -5.18 33.96
CA PRO A 227 -35.97 -4.48 34.27
C PRO A 227 -36.07 -2.94 34.12
N ALA A 228 -37.20 -2.41 33.66
CA ALA A 228 -37.42 -0.98 33.55
C ALA A 228 -37.92 -0.40 34.89
N ARG A 229 -37.44 0.80 35.21
CA ARG A 229 -37.81 1.59 36.39
C ARG A 229 -38.11 3.01 35.94
N VAL A 230 -39.27 3.53 36.30
CA VAL A 230 -39.72 4.89 35.99
C VAL A 230 -39.99 5.62 37.30
N ALA A 231 -39.40 6.79 37.50
CA ALA A 231 -39.54 7.58 38.70
C ALA A 231 -40.46 8.80 38.49
N GLN A 232 -41.25 9.11 39.51
CA GLN A 232 -42.12 10.29 39.60
C GLN A 232 -43.03 10.45 38.37
N VAL A 233 -43.87 9.44 38.13
CA VAL A 233 -44.85 9.47 37.03
C VAL A 233 -46.03 10.34 37.44
N ARG A 234 -46.39 11.30 36.60
CA ARG A 234 -47.59 12.14 36.73
C ARG A 234 -48.36 12.10 35.43
N ALA A 235 -49.67 11.88 35.49
CA ALA A 235 -50.54 11.82 34.33
C ALA A 235 -51.82 12.61 34.59
N ALA A 236 -52.17 13.54 33.70
CA ALA A 236 -53.52 14.11 33.67
C ALA A 236 -54.38 13.21 32.77
N LEU A 237 -55.25 12.41 33.38
CA LEU A 237 -56.10 11.42 32.69
C LEU A 237 -57.49 12.00 32.43
N ARG A 238 -58.01 11.77 31.23
CA ARG A 238 -59.44 11.84 30.91
C ARG A 238 -59.86 10.50 30.30
N VAL A 239 -60.85 9.84 30.90
CA VAL A 239 -61.38 8.57 30.38
C VAL A 239 -62.90 8.56 30.47
N ASP A 240 -63.53 8.20 29.36
CA ASP A 240 -64.95 7.93 29.24
C ASP A 240 -65.16 6.41 29.14
N LEU A 241 -66.06 5.89 29.97
CA LEU A 241 -66.49 4.50 29.99
C LEU A 241 -67.87 4.38 29.35
N ASP A 242 -68.12 3.32 28.58
CA ASP A 242 -69.46 3.03 28.10
C ASP A 242 -70.39 2.59 29.25
N PRO A 243 -71.73 2.57 29.09
CA PRO A 243 -72.65 2.24 30.20
C PRO A 243 -72.45 0.85 30.83
N SER A 244 -71.81 -0.07 30.10
CA SER A 244 -71.49 -1.43 30.57
C SER A 244 -70.11 -1.55 31.24
N PHE A 245 -69.31 -0.48 31.17
CA PHE A 245 -67.91 -0.40 31.58
C PHE A 245 -66.99 -1.36 30.82
N ALA A 246 -67.45 -1.90 29.68
CA ALA A 246 -66.71 -2.85 28.87
C ALA A 246 -65.75 -2.16 27.89
N ARG A 247 -66.08 -0.92 27.49
CA ARG A 247 -65.27 -0.11 26.58
C ARG A 247 -64.86 1.20 27.22
N TRP A 248 -63.66 1.66 26.85
CA TRP A 248 -63.08 2.90 27.32
C TRP A 248 -62.50 3.71 26.16
N LYS A 249 -62.51 5.02 26.31
CA LYS A 249 -61.85 5.97 25.41
C LYS A 249 -61.33 7.16 26.20
N GLY A 250 -60.16 7.67 25.88
CA GLY A 250 -59.59 8.77 26.63
C GLY A 250 -58.29 9.32 26.07
N ASP A 251 -57.74 10.28 26.81
CA ASP A 251 -56.43 10.88 26.59
C ASP A 251 -55.70 11.05 27.92
N ALA A 252 -54.37 10.96 27.87
CA ALA A 252 -53.51 11.22 29.00
C ALA A 252 -52.34 12.12 28.60
N ARG A 253 -52.11 13.16 29.41
CA ARG A 253 -50.85 13.93 29.36
C ARG A 253 -49.92 13.38 30.43
N VAL A 254 -48.82 12.77 30.02
CA VAL A 254 -47.88 12.09 30.91
C VAL A 254 -46.60 12.90 31.08
N ALA A 255 -46.06 12.88 32.29
CA ALA A 255 -44.76 13.41 32.65
C ALA A 255 -44.06 12.39 33.56
N LEU A 256 -42.78 12.17 33.35
CA LEU A 256 -41.92 11.33 34.18
C LEU A 256 -40.58 12.03 34.40
N HIS A 257 -39.99 11.82 35.57
CA HIS A 257 -38.69 12.41 35.87
C HIS A 257 -37.54 11.64 35.22
N GLU A 258 -37.54 10.33 35.41
CA GLU A 258 -36.50 9.43 34.92
C GLU A 258 -37.12 8.09 34.50
N LEU A 259 -36.62 7.52 33.41
CA LEU A 259 -36.81 6.13 33.03
C LEU A 259 -35.42 5.49 32.91
N ALA A 260 -35.16 4.46 33.70
CA ALA A 260 -33.95 3.66 33.66
C ALA A 260 -34.29 2.24 33.19
N SER A 261 -33.49 1.70 32.27
CA SER A 261 -33.62 0.34 31.74
C SER A 261 -32.23 -0.22 31.38
N PRO A 262 -32.10 -1.53 31.11
CA PRO A 262 -30.83 -2.10 30.62
C PRO A 262 -30.34 -1.46 29.32
N TRP A 263 -31.25 -0.90 28.52
CA TRP A 263 -30.94 -0.25 27.25
C TRP A 263 -30.55 1.22 27.38
N GLY A 264 -30.72 1.83 28.56
CA GLY A 264 -30.35 3.22 28.79
C GLY A 264 -31.22 3.93 29.83
N ARG A 265 -30.87 5.20 30.05
CA ARG A 265 -31.54 6.15 30.93
C ARG A 265 -32.10 7.32 30.12
N LEU A 266 -33.29 7.77 30.47
CA LEU A 266 -34.00 8.89 29.88
C LEU A 266 -34.48 9.82 30.99
N THR A 267 -34.31 11.14 30.85
CA THR A 267 -34.79 12.13 31.84
C THR A 267 -35.72 13.17 31.22
N GLY A 268 -36.64 13.68 32.04
CA GLY A 268 -37.59 14.74 31.64
C GLY A 268 -38.55 14.29 30.55
N GLY A 269 -39.13 13.09 30.69
CA GLY A 269 -40.07 12.56 29.72
C GLY A 269 -41.42 13.26 29.84
N ILE A 270 -41.95 13.80 28.75
CA ILE A 270 -43.28 14.41 28.67
C ILE A 270 -43.99 13.94 27.41
N GLY A 271 -45.31 13.84 27.42
CA GLY A 271 -46.02 13.47 26.21
C GLY A 271 -47.52 13.42 26.35
N VAL A 272 -48.15 13.13 25.22
CA VAL A 272 -49.58 12.93 25.11
C VAL A 272 -49.84 11.57 24.48
N LEU A 273 -50.85 10.87 24.97
CA LEU A 273 -51.36 9.66 24.34
C LEU A 273 -52.88 9.67 24.35
N ASP A 274 -53.48 9.21 23.26
CA ASP A 274 -54.88 8.85 23.21
C ASP A 274 -55.01 7.33 23.29
N PHE A 275 -56.16 6.86 23.78
CA PHE A 275 -56.44 5.43 23.87
C PHE A 275 -57.93 5.16 23.69
N ALA A 276 -58.27 4.08 23.00
CA ALA A 276 -59.60 3.54 22.89
C ALA A 276 -59.52 2.01 22.88
N GLY A 277 -60.38 1.34 23.63
CA GLY A 277 -60.29 -0.10 23.78
C GLY A 277 -61.39 -0.77 24.58
N ASP A 278 -61.19 -2.06 24.78
CA ASP A 278 -61.98 -2.97 25.60
C ASP A 278 -61.06 -3.97 26.31
N ARG A 279 -61.66 -4.94 27.02
CA ARG A 279 -60.96 -6.00 27.76
C ARG A 279 -59.95 -6.81 26.94
N LEU A 280 -60.07 -6.86 25.61
CA LEU A 280 -59.18 -7.63 24.73
C LEU A 280 -58.09 -6.75 24.10
N ARG A 281 -58.39 -5.50 23.79
CA ARG A 281 -57.50 -4.64 23.00
C ARG A 281 -57.68 -3.16 23.34
N THR A 282 -56.57 -2.45 23.51
CA THR A 282 -56.49 -0.99 23.56
C THR A 282 -55.57 -0.47 22.48
N ALA A 283 -55.97 0.54 21.71
CA ALA A 283 -55.15 1.16 20.68
C ALA A 283 -55.24 2.68 20.74
N GLY A 284 -54.24 3.36 20.19
CA GLY A 284 -54.24 4.81 20.12
C GLY A 284 -52.97 5.38 19.51
N LYS A 285 -52.78 6.69 19.61
CA LYS A 285 -51.55 7.37 19.21
C LYS A 285 -50.82 7.94 20.41
N MET A 286 -49.50 8.03 20.30
CA MET A 286 -48.66 8.67 21.29
C MET A 286 -47.70 9.65 20.61
N ALA A 287 -47.37 10.72 21.33
CA ALA A 287 -46.28 11.63 21.03
C ALA A 287 -45.56 11.94 22.33
N LEU A 288 -44.37 11.35 22.52
CA LEU A 288 -43.55 11.48 23.70
C LEU A 288 -42.25 12.22 23.33
N ARG A 289 -41.76 13.04 24.25
CA ARG A 289 -40.49 13.75 24.17
C ARG A 289 -39.72 13.54 25.46
N ALA A 290 -38.40 13.60 25.37
CA ALA A 290 -37.50 13.56 26.50
C ALA A 290 -36.39 14.57 26.33
N GLY A 291 -35.84 15.02 27.45
CA GLY A 291 -34.60 15.81 27.50
C GLY A 291 -33.40 14.90 27.26
N SER A 292 -32.66 14.56 28.31
CA SER A 292 -31.45 13.76 28.13
C SER A 292 -31.76 12.28 27.93
N VAL A 293 -31.15 11.67 26.92
CA VAL A 293 -31.14 10.21 26.69
C VAL A 293 -29.69 9.73 26.70
N VAL A 294 -29.40 8.70 27.50
CA VAL A 294 -28.10 8.04 27.57
C VAL A 294 -28.32 6.55 27.39
N ALA A 295 -27.94 6.01 26.24
CA ALA A 295 -28.09 4.61 25.88
C ALA A 295 -26.78 4.15 25.22
N ALA A 296 -25.91 3.44 25.94
CA ALA A 296 -24.57 3.14 25.43
C ALA A 296 -24.61 2.44 24.04
N PRO A 297 -23.80 2.87 23.05
CA PRO A 297 -22.73 3.88 23.09
C PRO A 297 -23.15 5.32 22.70
N LEU A 298 -24.43 5.67 22.86
CA LEU A 298 -25.07 6.91 22.39
C LEU A 298 -25.54 7.80 23.56
N ARG A 299 -25.44 9.12 23.39
CA ARG A 299 -26.15 10.11 24.22
C ARG A 299 -26.85 11.12 23.32
N ALA A 300 -27.99 11.67 23.74
CA ALA A 300 -28.73 12.71 23.02
C ALA A 300 -29.31 13.75 23.98
N ALA A 301 -29.38 15.01 23.54
CA ALA A 301 -29.90 16.12 24.34
C ALA A 301 -31.43 16.23 24.29
N ALA A 302 -32.04 15.68 23.25
CA ALA A 302 -33.48 15.46 23.16
C ALA A 302 -33.79 14.19 22.35
N ALA A 303 -34.86 13.51 22.73
CA ALA A 303 -35.44 12.43 21.94
C ALA A 303 -36.94 12.64 21.79
N SER A 304 -37.52 12.26 20.67
CA SER A 304 -38.97 12.20 20.52
C SER A 304 -39.40 10.93 19.81
N VAL A 305 -40.53 10.38 20.24
CA VAL A 305 -41.16 9.22 19.62
C VAL A 305 -42.62 9.56 19.36
N SER A 306 -43.08 9.32 18.13
CA SER A 306 -44.48 9.55 17.77
C SER A 306 -44.99 8.45 16.86
N GLY A 307 -46.22 7.98 17.09
CA GLY A 307 -46.75 6.86 16.33
C GLY A 307 -48.06 6.32 16.88
N SER A 308 -48.56 5.26 16.25
CA SER A 308 -49.71 4.49 16.71
C SER A 308 -49.24 3.26 17.50
N TYR A 309 -49.99 2.90 18.54
CA TYR A 309 -49.76 1.69 19.31
C TYR A 309 -51.03 0.86 19.49
N VAL A 310 -50.84 -0.43 19.73
CA VAL A 310 -51.88 -1.39 20.09
C VAL A 310 -51.34 -2.24 21.24
N LEU A 311 -52.17 -2.49 22.25
CA LEU A 311 -51.92 -3.35 23.40
C LEU A 311 -53.07 -4.37 23.51
N GLY A 312 -52.75 -5.63 23.79
CA GLY A 312 -53.71 -6.73 23.86
C GLY A 312 -52.99 -8.07 23.71
N GLN A 313 -53.68 -9.09 23.17
CA GLN A 313 -53.04 -10.39 22.85
C GLN A 313 -51.87 -10.27 21.86
N SER A 314 -51.90 -9.24 21.01
CA SER A 314 -50.74 -8.75 20.28
C SER A 314 -50.55 -7.28 20.62
N SER A 315 -49.29 -6.90 20.82
CA SER A 315 -48.88 -5.53 21.05
C SER A 315 -48.09 -5.03 19.85
N GLY A 316 -48.28 -3.78 19.46
CA GLY A 316 -47.60 -3.23 18.31
C GLY A 316 -47.37 -1.74 18.44
N PHE A 317 -46.32 -1.25 17.81
CA PHE A 317 -45.99 0.16 17.68
C PHE A 317 -45.55 0.44 16.24
N ALA A 318 -46.05 1.50 15.63
CA ALA A 318 -45.62 1.96 14.31
C ALA A 318 -45.45 3.48 14.38
N GLY A 319 -44.23 3.97 14.15
CA GLY A 319 -43.93 5.37 14.39
C GLY A 319 -42.55 5.84 13.95
N THR A 320 -42.22 7.06 14.38
CA THR A 320 -40.95 7.72 14.13
C THR A 320 -40.23 7.99 15.45
N LEU A 321 -38.91 7.86 15.41
CA LEU A 321 -37.98 8.21 16.47
C LEU A 321 -37.06 9.31 15.95
N THR A 322 -36.94 10.41 16.68
CA THR A 322 -36.01 11.49 16.37
C THR A 322 -35.07 11.70 17.55
N LEU A 323 -33.79 11.91 17.28
CA LEU A 323 -32.76 12.27 18.24
C LEU A 323 -32.15 13.61 17.82
N ARG A 324 -31.96 14.52 18.78
CA ARG A 324 -31.35 15.84 18.56
C ARG A 324 -30.08 15.99 19.38
N ASP A 325 -29.07 16.60 18.75
CA ASP A 325 -27.74 16.80 19.32
C ASP A 325 -27.18 15.52 19.97
N ALA A 326 -27.34 14.41 19.26
CA ALA A 326 -26.82 13.11 19.64
C ALA A 326 -25.31 13.03 19.43
N ALA A 327 -24.64 12.21 20.23
CA ALA A 327 -23.21 12.03 20.19
C ALA A 327 -22.84 10.60 20.55
N LEU A 328 -21.79 10.08 19.90
CA LEU A 328 -21.18 8.81 20.27
C LEU A 328 -20.29 8.99 21.50
N ALA A 329 -20.16 7.93 22.30
CA ALA A 329 -19.27 7.91 23.45
C ALA A 329 -17.79 8.10 23.03
N ALA A 330 -17.03 8.88 23.79
CA ALA A 330 -15.62 9.17 23.49
C ALA A 330 -14.73 7.91 23.29
N PRO A 331 -14.90 6.81 24.04
CA PRO A 331 -14.13 5.58 23.79
C PRO A 331 -14.37 4.97 22.41
N LEU A 332 -15.56 5.15 21.82
CA LEU A 332 -15.86 4.66 20.47
C LEU A 332 -15.16 5.52 19.42
N LEU A 333 -15.16 6.85 19.58
CA LEU A 333 -14.45 7.77 18.70
C LEU A 333 -12.93 7.57 18.78
N ALA A 334 -12.40 7.34 19.98
CA ALA A 334 -10.98 7.06 20.20
C ALA A 334 -10.50 5.77 19.53
N ARG A 335 -11.37 4.80 19.22
CA ARG A 335 -11.00 3.61 18.43
C ARG A 335 -10.70 3.96 16.98
N VAL A 336 -11.38 4.96 16.42
CA VAL A 336 -11.18 5.41 15.04
C VAL A 336 -9.87 6.19 14.90
N THR A 337 -9.55 7.04 15.87
CA THR A 337 -8.34 7.88 15.84
C THR A 337 -7.05 7.08 15.99
N ARG A 338 -7.08 5.87 16.57
CA ARG A 338 -5.92 4.95 16.63
C ARG A 338 -5.37 4.57 15.25
N TYR A 339 -6.19 4.68 14.20
CA TYR A 339 -5.77 4.35 12.84
C TYR A 339 -5.15 5.53 12.09
N ARG A 340 -5.05 6.72 12.71
CA ARG A 340 -4.63 7.98 12.04
C ARG A 340 -3.28 7.86 11.33
N ASP A 341 -2.35 7.11 11.91
CA ASP A 341 -0.98 6.97 11.38
C ASP A 341 -0.80 5.69 10.54
N THR A 342 -1.89 4.99 10.22
CA THR A 342 -1.80 3.81 9.34
C THR A 342 -1.61 4.23 7.88
N GLY A 343 -0.75 3.50 7.17
CA GLY A 343 -0.45 3.77 5.76
C GLY A 343 0.69 4.75 5.50
N ALA A 344 1.54 5.06 6.49
CA ALA A 344 2.77 5.81 6.27
C ALA A 344 3.63 5.18 5.15
N GLY A 345 4.16 6.01 4.25
CA GLY A 345 4.90 5.55 3.07
C GLY A 345 4.04 4.99 1.92
N THR A 346 2.72 4.96 2.06
CA THR A 346 1.78 4.51 1.01
C THR A 346 0.98 5.67 0.42
N PRO A 347 0.38 5.52 -0.78
CA PRO A 347 -0.49 6.55 -1.36
C PRO A 347 -1.76 6.85 -0.54
N LEU A 348 -2.10 6.02 0.45
CA LEU A 348 -3.25 6.23 1.33
C LEU A 348 -2.96 7.19 2.50
N ALA A 349 -1.69 7.53 2.77
CA ALA A 349 -1.29 8.31 3.93
C ALA A 349 -2.08 9.63 4.10
N PRO A 350 -2.37 10.41 3.03
CA PRO A 350 -3.16 11.64 3.18
C PRO A 350 -4.66 11.40 3.45
N LEU A 351 -5.20 10.25 3.02
CA LEU A 351 -6.64 9.95 3.08
C LEU A 351 -7.08 9.52 4.49
N VAL A 352 -6.21 8.79 5.20
CA VAL A 352 -6.51 8.21 6.51
C VAL A 352 -6.79 9.27 7.59
N PRO A 353 -5.94 10.31 7.78
CA PRO A 353 -6.23 11.40 8.69
C PRO A 353 -7.51 12.16 8.34
N ARG A 354 -7.79 12.37 7.04
CA ARG A 354 -9.01 13.05 6.59
C ARG A 354 -10.27 12.24 6.97
N LEU A 355 -10.26 10.93 6.70
CA LEU A 355 -11.38 10.04 7.01
C LEU A 355 -11.62 9.93 8.53
N THR A 356 -10.55 9.74 9.30
CA THR A 356 -10.64 9.64 10.77
C THR A 356 -11.16 10.93 11.40
N ALA A 357 -10.68 12.09 10.93
CA ALA A 357 -11.20 13.39 11.35
C ALA A 357 -12.67 13.59 10.98
N ALA A 358 -13.08 13.21 9.75
CA ALA A 358 -14.46 13.30 9.30
C ALA A 358 -15.42 12.43 10.14
N LEU A 359 -15.02 11.19 10.44
CA LEU A 359 -15.78 10.27 11.30
C LEU A 359 -15.87 10.78 12.75
N GLU A 360 -14.77 11.31 13.28
CA GLU A 360 -14.75 11.89 14.63
C GLU A 360 -15.69 13.10 14.73
N GLN A 361 -15.60 14.04 13.77
CA GLN A 361 -16.47 15.20 13.72
C GLN A 361 -17.94 14.81 13.52
N ALA A 362 -18.21 13.81 12.68
CA ALA A 362 -19.57 13.31 12.44
C ALA A 362 -20.19 12.69 13.72
N GLY A 363 -19.40 11.94 14.49
CA GLY A 363 -19.87 11.28 15.71
C GLY A 363 -19.94 12.17 16.95
N ARG A 364 -19.32 13.36 16.95
CA ARG A 364 -19.35 14.31 18.08
C ARG A 364 -20.71 14.95 18.30
N ARG A 365 -21.42 15.31 17.22
CA ARG A 365 -22.78 15.88 17.25
C ARG A 365 -23.53 15.58 15.95
N PHE A 366 -24.67 14.91 16.05
CA PHE A 366 -25.56 14.61 14.94
C PHE A 366 -27.02 14.56 15.36
N ASP A 367 -27.90 14.82 14.41
CA ASP A 367 -29.33 14.53 14.53
C ASP A 367 -29.62 13.19 13.83
N ALA A 368 -30.58 12.43 14.33
CA ALA A 368 -30.98 11.17 13.72
C ALA A 368 -32.50 11.03 13.67
N ASP A 369 -33.02 10.54 12.56
CA ASP A 369 -34.44 10.30 12.33
C ASP A 369 -34.63 8.87 11.83
N ALA A 370 -35.50 8.09 12.47
CA ALA A 370 -35.79 6.70 12.11
C ALA A 370 -37.30 6.44 12.07
N ALA A 371 -37.76 5.61 11.14
CA ALA A 371 -39.13 5.08 11.13
C ALA A 371 -39.09 3.59 11.46
N LEU A 372 -39.82 3.20 12.50
CA LEU A 372 -39.73 1.90 13.15
C LEU A 372 -41.13 1.31 13.36
N ASP A 373 -41.27 0.02 13.08
CA ASP A 373 -42.42 -0.79 13.49
C ASP A 373 -41.95 -1.89 14.46
N ILE A 374 -42.72 -2.13 15.51
CA ILE A 374 -42.50 -3.18 16.51
C ILE A 374 -43.80 -3.96 16.58
N LEU A 375 -43.76 -5.28 16.39
CA LEU A 375 -44.92 -6.15 16.55
C LEU A 375 -44.54 -7.31 17.47
N THR A 376 -45.23 -7.42 18.60
CA THR A 376 -45.08 -8.46 19.61
C THR A 376 -46.36 -9.30 19.66
N GLY A 377 -46.24 -10.60 19.43
CA GLY A 377 -47.37 -11.53 19.51
C GLY A 377 -46.94 -12.90 20.05
N PRO A 378 -47.82 -13.92 19.98
CA PRO A 378 -47.52 -15.26 20.50
C PRO A 378 -46.35 -15.96 19.78
N LYS A 379 -46.05 -15.56 18.54
CA LYS A 379 -44.90 -16.03 17.76
C LYS A 379 -43.61 -15.25 18.05
N GLY A 380 -43.65 -14.28 18.97
CA GLY A 380 -42.54 -13.44 19.39
C GLY A 380 -42.58 -12.00 18.87
N THR A 381 -41.44 -11.30 18.96
CA THR A 381 -41.32 -9.89 18.61
C THR A 381 -40.55 -9.69 17.30
N THR A 382 -41.11 -8.87 16.41
CA THR A 382 -40.49 -8.42 15.17
C THR A 382 -40.25 -6.92 15.22
N LEU A 383 -39.06 -6.49 14.80
CA LEU A 383 -38.65 -5.10 14.72
C LEU A 383 -38.37 -4.77 13.25
N ARG A 384 -39.01 -3.75 12.69
CA ARG A 384 -38.78 -3.29 11.32
C ARG A 384 -38.30 -1.84 11.31
N LEU A 385 -37.11 -1.59 10.77
CA LEU A 385 -36.59 -0.27 10.43
C LEU A 385 -36.90 0.03 8.95
N GLN A 386 -37.85 0.93 8.69
CA GLN A 386 -38.23 1.29 7.32
C GLN A 386 -37.23 2.26 6.70
N ARG A 387 -36.78 3.25 7.48
CA ARG A 387 -35.79 4.25 7.07
C ARG A 387 -35.02 4.77 8.27
N ALA A 388 -33.78 5.17 8.05
CA ALA A 388 -32.95 5.91 8.99
C ALA A 388 -32.19 7.01 8.27
N ALA A 389 -32.09 8.18 8.88
CA ALA A 389 -31.27 9.28 8.40
C ALA A 389 -30.46 9.85 9.58
N ILE A 390 -29.19 10.13 9.36
CA ILE A 390 -28.30 10.78 10.31
C ILE A 390 -27.70 11.99 9.61
N ALA A 391 -27.76 13.14 10.26
CA ALA A 391 -27.18 14.40 9.79
C ALA A 391 -26.27 14.96 10.88
N ALA A 392 -24.96 14.91 10.65
CA ALA A 392 -23.98 15.48 11.56
C ALA A 392 -23.82 16.98 11.37
N ARG A 393 -23.40 17.68 12.44
CA ARG A 393 -23.06 19.11 12.38
C ARG A 393 -21.85 19.39 11.48
N SER A 394 -21.00 18.40 11.24
CA SER A 394 -19.91 18.48 10.25
C SER A 394 -20.41 18.59 8.80
N GLY A 395 -21.71 18.38 8.55
CA GLY A 395 -22.30 18.28 7.22
C GLY A 395 -22.35 16.85 6.67
N ALA A 396 -21.82 15.87 7.41
CA ALA A 396 -21.90 14.45 7.05
C ALA A 396 -23.34 13.94 7.13
N ARG A 397 -23.76 13.18 6.13
CA ARG A 397 -25.10 12.62 6.02
C ARG A 397 -25.01 11.12 5.73
N LEU A 398 -25.76 10.33 6.50
CA LEU A 398 -25.95 8.90 6.28
C LEU A 398 -27.45 8.64 6.15
N ARG A 399 -27.88 7.89 5.15
CA ARG A 399 -29.30 7.59 4.94
C ARG A 399 -29.48 6.16 4.47
N PHE A 400 -30.38 5.44 5.14
CA PHE A 400 -30.83 4.10 4.81
C PHE A 400 -32.33 4.14 4.51
N ASP A 401 -32.75 3.71 3.33
CA ASP A 401 -34.15 3.66 2.92
C ASP A 401 -34.41 2.68 1.75
N GLY A 402 -35.66 2.55 1.33
CA GLY A 402 -36.05 1.71 0.20
C GLY A 402 -36.19 0.23 0.55
N GLY A 403 -36.67 -0.56 -0.43
CA GLY A 403 -36.93 -2.00 -0.25
C GLY A 403 -37.94 -2.29 0.86
N GLN A 404 -37.71 -3.37 1.60
CA GLN A 404 -38.52 -3.76 2.77
C GLN A 404 -37.99 -3.20 4.10
N GLY A 405 -36.88 -2.44 4.05
CA GLY A 405 -36.16 -1.98 5.24
C GLY A 405 -35.35 -3.11 5.89
N ALA A 406 -35.08 -2.99 7.19
CA ALA A 406 -34.44 -4.03 8.00
C ALA A 406 -35.44 -4.63 8.98
N VAL A 407 -35.69 -5.94 8.91
CA VAL A 407 -36.61 -6.70 9.76
C VAL A 407 -35.81 -7.67 10.62
N LEU A 408 -35.99 -7.63 11.94
CA LEU A 408 -35.35 -8.51 12.92
C LEU A 408 -36.42 -9.27 13.73
N GLY A 409 -36.36 -10.59 13.72
CA GLY A 409 -37.19 -11.46 14.58
C GLY A 409 -36.44 -11.90 15.84
N LEU A 410 -36.84 -11.39 17.01
CA LEU A 410 -36.15 -11.61 18.30
C LEU A 410 -36.17 -13.06 18.86
N PRO A 411 -37.10 -13.97 18.53
CA PRO A 411 -37.02 -15.38 18.96
C PRO A 411 -36.07 -16.23 18.10
N THR A 412 -36.03 -15.94 16.81
CA THR A 412 -35.27 -16.71 15.81
C THR A 412 -33.91 -16.12 15.50
N GLY A 413 -33.67 -14.85 15.87
CA GLY A 413 -32.52 -14.08 15.39
C GLY A 413 -32.52 -13.80 13.89
N ALA A 414 -33.58 -14.19 13.16
CA ALA A 414 -33.69 -14.03 11.72
C ALA A 414 -33.69 -12.53 11.33
N ILE A 415 -32.81 -12.18 10.40
CA ILE A 415 -32.66 -10.84 9.85
C ILE A 415 -33.05 -10.89 8.38
N ALA A 416 -33.94 -10.00 7.96
CA ALA A 416 -34.17 -9.70 6.56
C ALA A 416 -33.85 -8.23 6.32
N LEU A 417 -33.16 -7.92 5.24
CA LEU A 417 -32.74 -6.57 4.89
C LEU A 417 -32.98 -6.36 3.40
N ALA A 418 -33.60 -5.27 3.01
CA ALA A 418 -33.48 -4.77 1.64
C ALA A 418 -33.60 -3.25 1.66
N GLY A 419 -32.57 -2.55 1.21
CA GLY A 419 -32.55 -1.09 1.18
C GLY A 419 -31.27 -0.53 0.58
N GLN A 420 -31.18 0.78 0.47
CA GLN A 420 -30.04 1.53 -0.02
C GLN A 420 -29.43 2.36 1.10
N LEU A 421 -28.14 2.18 1.34
CA LEU A 421 -27.32 3.00 2.22
C LEU A 421 -26.58 4.05 1.38
N THR A 422 -26.72 5.33 1.73
CA THR A 422 -26.00 6.44 1.11
C THR A 422 -25.23 7.22 2.17
N MET A 423 -23.99 7.58 1.85
CA MET A 423 -23.10 8.36 2.71
C MET A 423 -22.48 9.49 1.88
N GLN A 424 -22.48 10.72 2.41
CA GLN A 424 -21.92 11.89 1.71
C GLN A 424 -21.67 13.06 2.67
N GLY A 425 -20.83 14.00 2.25
CA GLY A 425 -20.62 15.28 2.94
C GLY A 425 -19.80 15.20 4.24
N GLY A 426 -19.50 16.36 4.82
CA GLY A 426 -18.74 16.49 6.08
C GLY A 426 -17.35 15.85 6.07
N GLY A 427 -16.74 15.75 4.89
CA GLY A 427 -15.45 15.11 4.69
C GLY A 427 -15.49 13.57 4.61
N LEU A 428 -16.66 12.93 4.67
CA LEU A 428 -16.80 11.49 4.41
C LEU A 428 -16.71 11.18 2.91
N PRO A 429 -16.36 9.94 2.52
CA PRO A 429 -16.41 9.52 1.13
C PRO A 429 -17.86 9.40 0.67
N ASP A 430 -18.11 9.83 -0.57
CA ASP A 430 -19.42 9.68 -1.21
C ASP A 430 -19.61 8.22 -1.64
N ALA A 431 -20.55 7.52 -1.02
CA ALA A 431 -20.81 6.10 -1.24
C ALA A 431 -22.30 5.80 -1.34
N ALA A 432 -22.65 4.87 -2.23
CA ALA A 432 -24.02 4.35 -2.38
C ALA A 432 -23.99 2.83 -2.49
N LEU A 433 -24.62 2.14 -1.53
CA LEU A 433 -24.63 0.69 -1.41
C LEU A 433 -26.07 0.18 -1.35
N ARG A 434 -26.42 -0.77 -2.22
CA ARG A 434 -27.66 -1.56 -2.12
C ARG A 434 -27.39 -2.78 -1.26
N LEU A 435 -28.13 -2.92 -0.18
CA LEU A 435 -28.00 -3.99 0.80
C LEU A 435 -29.19 -4.93 0.69
N SER A 436 -28.95 -6.24 0.73
CA SER A 436 -30.00 -7.25 0.69
C SER A 436 -29.62 -8.51 1.49
N GLN A 437 -30.56 -9.02 2.27
CA GLN A 437 -30.50 -10.30 2.97
C GLN A 437 -31.95 -10.82 3.05
N ALA A 438 -32.24 -12.01 2.53
CA ALA A 438 -33.58 -12.56 2.61
C ALA A 438 -33.85 -13.14 4.02
N ALA A 439 -35.13 -13.22 4.41
CA ALA A 439 -35.49 -13.81 5.70
C ALA A 439 -35.08 -15.29 5.74
N GLY A 440 -34.32 -15.68 6.77
CA GLY A 440 -33.79 -17.05 6.90
C GLY A 440 -32.57 -17.35 6.04
N ASP A 441 -32.14 -16.39 5.20
CA ASP A 441 -30.85 -16.46 4.51
C ASP A 441 -29.74 -16.02 5.46
N ASP A 442 -28.65 -16.78 5.46
CA ASP A 442 -27.45 -16.49 6.23
C ASP A 442 -26.49 -15.57 5.47
N VAL A 443 -26.79 -15.26 4.19
CA VAL A 443 -25.97 -14.40 3.32
C VAL A 443 -26.50 -12.97 3.26
N PHE A 444 -25.72 -12.04 3.79
CA PHE A 444 -25.83 -10.62 3.52
C PHE A 444 -25.12 -10.27 2.22
N ARG A 445 -25.77 -9.53 1.32
CA ARG A 445 -25.20 -9.00 0.08
C ARG A 445 -25.21 -7.47 0.08
N GLY A 446 -24.13 -6.87 -0.37
CA GLY A 446 -23.99 -5.43 -0.58
C GLY A 446 -23.39 -5.15 -1.95
N THR A 447 -24.02 -4.31 -2.77
CA THR A 447 -23.48 -3.92 -4.08
C THR A 447 -23.47 -2.40 -4.24
N GLY A 448 -22.43 -1.83 -4.84
CA GLY A 448 -22.38 -0.37 -5.05
C GLY A 448 -21.02 0.17 -5.46
N GLU A 449 -20.80 1.45 -5.16
CA GLU A 449 -19.55 2.15 -5.47
C GLU A 449 -19.24 3.23 -4.43
N VAL A 450 -17.95 3.57 -4.35
CA VAL A 450 -17.40 4.69 -3.59
C VAL A 450 -16.71 5.62 -4.59
N ARG A 451 -17.20 6.85 -4.71
CA ARG A 451 -16.60 7.86 -5.58
C ARG A 451 -15.18 8.20 -5.13
N PRO A 452 -14.31 8.69 -6.03
CA PRO A 452 -12.93 9.05 -5.66
C PRO A 452 -12.85 10.00 -4.47
N TYR A 453 -12.35 9.49 -3.35
CA TYR A 453 -12.15 10.22 -2.10
C TYR A 453 -10.74 10.80 -2.07
N ALA A 454 -10.63 12.13 -2.08
CA ALA A 454 -9.35 12.83 -2.27
C ALA A 454 -8.91 13.68 -1.08
N ALA A 455 -7.61 13.66 -0.78
CA ALA A 455 -6.95 14.49 0.23
C ALA A 455 -5.46 14.61 -0.08
N GLY A 456 -4.85 15.79 0.11
CA GLY A 456 -3.39 15.96 0.03
C GLY A 456 -2.75 15.42 -1.25
N GLY A 457 -3.42 15.55 -2.41
CA GLY A 457 -2.97 15.00 -3.69
C GLY A 457 -3.16 13.49 -3.88
N ALA A 458 -3.65 12.76 -2.88
CA ALA A 458 -4.09 11.38 -3.00
C ALA A 458 -5.58 11.26 -3.33
N SER A 459 -5.99 10.17 -3.97
CA SER A 459 -7.38 9.84 -4.27
C SER A 459 -7.61 8.32 -4.24
N LEU A 460 -8.68 7.86 -3.61
CA LEU A 460 -9.09 6.45 -3.60
C LEU A 460 -10.56 6.31 -4.04
N GLY A 461 -10.82 5.56 -5.11
CA GLY A 461 -12.16 5.14 -5.52
C GLY A 461 -12.31 3.62 -5.49
N LEU A 462 -13.52 3.15 -5.18
CA LEU A 462 -13.87 1.73 -5.21
C LEU A 462 -15.07 1.53 -6.14
N ALA A 463 -14.84 0.94 -7.30
CA ALA A 463 -15.88 0.68 -8.29
C ALA A 463 -16.30 -0.80 -8.25
N ARG A 464 -17.58 -1.06 -8.57
CA ARG A 464 -18.14 -2.43 -8.61
C ARG A 464 -17.92 -3.19 -7.31
N LEU A 465 -18.18 -2.53 -6.18
CA LEU A 465 -18.12 -3.16 -4.87
C LEU A 465 -19.23 -4.21 -4.78
N ASP A 466 -18.87 -5.47 -4.58
CA ASP A 466 -19.76 -6.60 -4.29
C ASP A 466 -19.26 -7.25 -3.01
N VAL A 467 -20.10 -7.28 -1.98
CA VAL A 467 -19.80 -7.81 -0.66
C VAL A 467 -20.80 -8.92 -0.37
N ARG A 468 -20.31 -10.07 0.09
CA ARG A 468 -21.11 -11.20 0.55
C ARG A 468 -20.62 -11.62 1.92
N ILE A 469 -21.50 -11.68 2.93
CA ILE A 469 -21.12 -12.03 4.30
C ILE A 469 -22.04 -13.14 4.78
N ARG A 470 -21.47 -14.24 5.28
CA ARG A 470 -22.16 -15.37 5.89
C ARG A 470 -21.56 -15.67 7.26
N GLY A 471 -22.27 -15.29 8.33
CA GLY A 471 -21.78 -15.43 9.70
C GLY A 471 -20.43 -14.73 9.91
N LYS A 472 -19.38 -15.50 10.23
CA LYS A 472 -18.00 -14.98 10.39
C LYS A 472 -17.16 -15.03 9.10
N SER A 473 -17.74 -15.50 8.01
CA SER A 473 -17.09 -15.59 6.71
C SER A 473 -17.63 -14.54 5.75
N GLY A 474 -16.87 -14.18 4.73
CA GLY A 474 -17.35 -13.31 3.69
C GLY A 474 -16.36 -13.13 2.55
N ALA A 475 -16.81 -12.43 1.52
CA ALA A 475 -16.04 -12.07 0.36
C ALA A 475 -16.37 -10.64 -0.05
N VAL A 476 -15.36 -9.94 -0.58
CA VAL A 476 -15.51 -8.64 -1.23
C VAL A 476 -14.77 -8.66 -2.56
N GLN A 477 -15.45 -8.20 -3.60
CA GLN A 477 -14.88 -7.95 -4.91
C GLN A 477 -15.04 -6.47 -5.22
N THR A 478 -13.99 -5.82 -5.70
CA THR A 478 -14.01 -4.40 -6.09
C THR A 478 -12.88 -4.12 -7.06
N VAL A 479 -12.97 -3.02 -7.80
CA VAL A 479 -11.84 -2.45 -8.52
C VAL A 479 -11.40 -1.17 -7.84
N THR A 480 -10.15 -1.15 -7.40
CA THR A 480 -9.56 -0.03 -6.69
C THR A 480 -8.91 0.91 -7.68
N ALA A 481 -9.24 2.20 -7.61
CA ALA A 481 -8.56 3.27 -8.32
C ALA A 481 -7.83 4.16 -7.31
N LEU A 482 -6.50 4.19 -7.36
CA LEU A 482 -5.63 4.87 -6.39
C LEU A 482 -4.68 5.82 -7.10
N SER A 483 -4.56 7.05 -6.58
CA SER A 483 -3.48 7.98 -6.92
C SER A 483 -2.95 8.60 -5.63
N GLY A 484 -1.68 8.98 -5.60
CA GLY A 484 -1.09 9.63 -4.43
C GLY A 484 0.43 9.51 -4.35
N PRO A 485 1.04 10.09 -3.29
CA PRO A 485 2.48 10.04 -3.08
C PRO A 485 2.97 8.61 -2.78
N LEU A 486 4.17 8.28 -3.23
CA LEU A 486 4.82 6.98 -2.99
C LEU A 486 6.31 7.22 -2.73
N GLY A 487 6.73 7.19 -1.46
CA GLY A 487 8.09 7.58 -1.07
C GLY A 487 8.40 9.04 -1.44
N ASN A 488 9.49 9.27 -2.16
CA ASN A 488 9.83 10.56 -2.78
C ASN A 488 9.16 10.77 -4.16
N GLY A 489 8.31 9.84 -4.59
CA GLY A 489 7.62 9.83 -5.87
C GLY A 489 6.10 9.93 -5.78
N ARG A 490 5.44 9.58 -6.87
CA ARG A 490 3.97 9.61 -7.03
C ARG A 490 3.51 8.52 -7.98
N ILE A 491 2.36 7.93 -7.68
CA ILE A 491 1.62 7.06 -8.60
C ILE A 491 0.26 7.68 -8.92
N ASP A 492 -0.09 7.69 -10.21
CA ASP A 492 -1.36 8.21 -10.71
C ASP A 492 -2.12 7.12 -11.46
N GLY A 493 -3.42 6.99 -11.15
CA GLY A 493 -4.34 6.09 -11.83
C GLY A 493 -4.02 4.60 -11.66
N LEU A 494 -3.48 4.19 -10.50
CA LEU A 494 -3.32 2.77 -10.17
C LEU A 494 -4.69 2.10 -10.14
N SER A 495 -4.87 1.05 -10.94
CA SER A 495 -6.05 0.22 -10.99
C SER A 495 -5.68 -1.23 -10.69
N LEU A 496 -6.30 -1.81 -9.67
CA LEU A 496 -6.14 -3.22 -9.31
C LEU A 496 -7.48 -3.81 -8.86
N PRO A 497 -7.97 -4.88 -9.51
CA PRO A 497 -9.06 -5.67 -8.95
C PRO A 497 -8.65 -6.32 -7.63
N ILE A 498 -9.52 -6.20 -6.63
CA ILE A 498 -9.34 -6.79 -5.31
C ILE A 498 -10.48 -7.77 -5.09
N ALA A 499 -10.14 -9.05 -4.93
CA ALA A 499 -10.99 -10.13 -4.48
C ALA A 499 -10.48 -10.62 -3.13
N ALA A 500 -11.06 -10.12 -2.04
CA ALA A 500 -10.72 -10.57 -0.70
C ALA A 500 -11.79 -11.51 -0.14
N ARG A 501 -11.37 -12.56 0.54
CA ARG A 501 -12.23 -13.50 1.28
C ARG A 501 -11.74 -13.62 2.70
N TRP A 502 -12.65 -13.75 3.65
CA TRP A 502 -12.31 -14.00 5.04
C TRP A 502 -13.16 -15.12 5.62
N ASP A 503 -12.58 -15.83 6.58
CA ASP A 503 -13.26 -16.83 7.39
C ASP A 503 -12.72 -16.75 8.82
N GLY A 504 -13.56 -16.26 9.74
CA GLY A 504 -13.12 -15.94 11.09
C GLY A 504 -12.06 -14.83 11.09
N SER A 505 -10.85 -15.16 11.55
CA SER A 505 -9.69 -14.25 11.58
C SER A 505 -8.73 -14.43 10.40
N ALA A 506 -9.02 -15.36 9.49
CA ALA A 506 -8.22 -15.60 8.30
C ALA A 506 -8.73 -14.73 7.14
N ILE A 507 -7.86 -13.94 6.52
CA ILE A 507 -8.15 -13.12 5.34
C ILE A 507 -7.23 -13.57 4.21
N ALA A 508 -7.76 -13.74 3.01
CA ALA A 508 -7.00 -14.02 1.80
C ALA A 508 -7.43 -13.04 0.69
N VAL A 509 -6.47 -12.35 0.09
CA VAL A 509 -6.68 -11.32 -0.95
C VAL A 509 -6.03 -11.79 -2.25
N ASN A 510 -6.80 -11.73 -3.33
CA ASN A 510 -6.43 -12.12 -4.70
C ASN A 510 -5.83 -13.55 -4.75
N PRO A 511 -6.67 -14.60 -4.65
CA PRO A 511 -6.25 -15.99 -4.83
C PRO A 511 -5.95 -16.37 -6.28
N SER A 512 -6.28 -15.50 -7.23
CA SER A 512 -6.05 -15.64 -8.67
C SER A 512 -5.12 -14.53 -9.18
N CYS A 513 -4.59 -14.69 -10.39
CA CYS A 513 -3.85 -13.63 -11.06
C CYS A 513 -4.77 -12.46 -11.42
N GLU A 514 -4.27 -11.24 -11.24
CA GLU A 514 -4.96 -9.99 -11.55
C GLU A 514 -4.07 -9.12 -12.44
N THR A 515 -4.68 -8.17 -13.15
CA THR A 515 -3.92 -7.16 -13.90
C THR A 515 -3.80 -5.88 -13.08
N LEU A 516 -2.58 -5.55 -12.67
CA LEU A 516 -2.24 -4.24 -12.12
C LEU A 516 -2.01 -3.28 -13.28
N ALA A 517 -2.64 -2.12 -13.25
CA ALA A 517 -2.41 -1.07 -14.23
C ALA A 517 -2.16 0.27 -13.56
N PHE A 518 -1.38 1.16 -14.18
CA PHE A 518 -1.26 2.55 -13.73
C PHE A 518 -1.06 3.50 -14.90
N ALA A 519 -1.56 4.73 -14.77
CA ALA A 519 -1.44 5.75 -15.81
C ALA A 519 -0.03 6.37 -15.81
N ARG A 520 0.52 6.65 -14.63
CA ARG A 520 1.86 7.22 -14.46
C ARG A 520 2.47 6.80 -13.12
N LEU A 521 3.76 6.51 -13.12
CA LEU A 521 4.56 6.30 -11.92
C LEU A 521 5.83 7.14 -12.06
N ALA A 522 6.00 8.12 -11.17
CA ALA A 522 7.17 8.98 -11.11
C ALA A 522 7.93 8.69 -9.81
N ILE A 523 9.15 8.14 -9.88
CA ILE A 523 9.94 7.78 -8.70
C ILE A 523 11.44 7.84 -9.03
N ALA A 524 12.25 8.41 -8.14
CA ALA A 524 13.71 8.50 -8.30
C ALA A 524 14.16 9.01 -9.69
N GLY A 525 13.53 10.07 -10.21
CA GLY A 525 13.82 10.66 -11.52
C GLY A 525 13.28 9.90 -12.73
N MET A 526 12.77 8.68 -12.55
CA MET A 526 12.09 7.90 -13.58
C MET A 526 10.62 8.28 -13.68
N VAL A 527 10.11 8.38 -14.91
CA VAL A 527 8.68 8.54 -15.21
C VAL A 527 8.23 7.43 -16.14
N LEU A 528 7.53 6.44 -15.57
CA LEU A 528 6.89 5.35 -16.29
C LEU A 528 5.46 5.74 -16.63
N SER A 529 5.02 5.47 -17.86
CA SER A 529 3.67 5.84 -18.32
C SER A 529 2.93 4.62 -18.84
N ARG A 530 1.63 4.54 -18.53
CA ARG A 530 0.65 3.57 -19.05
C ARG A 530 1.15 2.13 -19.04
N GLN A 531 1.21 1.54 -17.85
CA GLN A 531 1.69 0.17 -17.68
C GLN A 531 0.55 -0.78 -17.30
N ARG A 532 0.66 -2.03 -17.76
CA ARG A 532 -0.23 -3.15 -17.39
C ARG A 532 0.63 -4.37 -17.10
N LEU A 533 0.53 -4.88 -15.89
CA LEU A 533 1.34 -5.98 -15.40
C LEU A 533 0.43 -7.10 -14.84
N PRO A 534 0.51 -8.33 -15.37
CA PRO A 534 -0.12 -9.47 -14.72
C PRO A 534 0.64 -9.79 -13.43
N VAL A 535 -0.07 -9.68 -12.30
CA VAL A 535 0.42 -10.05 -10.98
C VAL A 535 -0.33 -11.29 -10.52
N CYS A 536 0.39 -12.28 -10.02
CA CYS A 536 -0.14 -13.55 -9.56
C CYS A 536 0.19 -13.77 -8.08
N PRO A 537 -0.61 -14.55 -7.34
CA PRO A 537 -0.27 -14.94 -5.99
C PRO A 537 0.98 -15.81 -5.95
N LEU A 538 1.80 -15.59 -4.93
CA LEU A 538 2.83 -16.50 -4.46
C LEU A 538 2.24 -17.32 -3.31
N GLY A 539 1.92 -18.59 -3.57
CA GLY A 539 1.16 -19.43 -2.64
C GLY A 539 -0.35 -19.30 -2.82
N PRO A 540 -1.18 -19.45 -1.76
CA PRO A 540 -2.63 -19.58 -1.88
C PRO A 540 -3.38 -18.27 -2.15
N ALA A 541 -2.72 -17.12 -1.98
CA ALA A 541 -3.27 -15.78 -2.21
C ALA A 541 -2.13 -14.75 -2.27
N MET A 542 -2.37 -13.60 -2.91
CA MET A 542 -1.38 -12.52 -2.95
C MET A 542 -1.06 -12.00 -1.57
N LEU A 543 -2.08 -11.86 -0.72
CA LEU A 543 -1.90 -11.52 0.69
C LEU A 543 -2.78 -12.44 1.52
N ARG A 544 -2.21 -13.02 2.58
CA ARG A 544 -2.96 -13.83 3.54
C ARG A 544 -2.61 -13.42 4.96
N LEU A 545 -3.62 -13.05 5.73
CA LEU A 545 -3.50 -12.74 7.15
C LEU A 545 -4.16 -13.84 7.97
N ARG A 546 -3.45 -14.45 8.93
CA ARG A 546 -4.05 -15.32 9.96
C ARG A 546 -3.65 -14.83 11.35
N GLY A 547 -4.59 -14.28 12.10
CA GLY A 547 -4.27 -13.62 13.37
C GLY A 547 -3.34 -12.43 13.15
N ARG A 548 -2.10 -12.50 13.64
CA ARG A 548 -1.05 -11.48 13.42
C ARG A 548 -0.01 -11.87 12.36
N THR A 549 -0.12 -13.07 11.78
CA THR A 549 0.84 -13.58 10.78
C THR A 549 0.43 -13.17 9.38
N LEU A 550 1.34 -12.50 8.67
CA LEU A 550 1.20 -12.13 7.26
C LEU A 550 1.97 -13.14 6.40
N ASP A 551 1.33 -13.65 5.36
CA ASP A 551 1.84 -14.69 4.48
C ASP A 551 1.37 -14.46 3.04
N GLY A 552 1.86 -15.28 2.11
CA GLY A 552 1.66 -15.12 0.68
C GLY A 552 2.69 -14.18 0.05
N GLY A 553 2.39 -13.72 -1.15
CA GLY A 553 3.29 -12.86 -1.89
C GLY A 553 2.80 -12.57 -3.30
N ILE A 554 3.56 -11.79 -4.05
CA ILE A 554 3.26 -11.46 -5.44
C ILE A 554 4.33 -12.07 -6.33
N ARG A 555 3.92 -12.68 -7.44
CA ARG A 555 4.82 -13.01 -8.55
C ARG A 555 4.34 -12.33 -9.83
N ALA A 556 5.24 -11.73 -10.58
CA ALA A 556 4.96 -11.30 -11.95
C ALA A 556 5.88 -12.10 -12.89
N PRO A 557 5.33 -12.91 -13.81
CA PRO A 557 6.11 -13.79 -14.67
C PRO A 557 6.89 -13.04 -15.75
N ALA A 558 6.51 -11.81 -16.06
CA ALA A 558 7.27 -10.91 -16.91
C ALA A 558 6.95 -9.48 -16.50
N VAL A 559 7.98 -8.66 -16.38
CA VAL A 559 7.87 -7.22 -16.17
C VAL A 559 8.43 -6.55 -17.41
N ALA A 560 7.67 -5.65 -18.01
CA ALA A 560 8.13 -4.82 -19.11
C ALA A 560 7.56 -3.42 -18.89
N LEU A 561 8.43 -2.48 -18.55
CA LEU A 561 8.10 -1.10 -18.21
C LEU A 561 8.81 -0.19 -19.19
N ALA A 562 8.10 0.84 -19.64
CA ALA A 562 8.61 1.85 -20.55
C ALA A 562 8.30 3.24 -20.00
N GLY A 563 9.23 4.16 -20.20
CA GLY A 563 9.13 5.52 -19.71
C GLY A 563 10.31 6.36 -20.15
N ALA A 564 10.66 7.33 -19.31
CA ALA A 564 11.82 8.17 -19.48
C ALA A 564 12.49 8.46 -18.14
N MET A 565 13.78 8.78 -18.19
CA MET A 565 14.53 9.34 -17.06
C MET A 565 15.18 10.63 -17.57
N GLY A 566 14.78 11.77 -16.99
CA GLY A 566 15.08 13.08 -17.58
C GLY A 566 14.46 13.21 -18.99
N GLY A 567 15.30 13.44 -20.00
CA GLY A 567 14.91 13.47 -21.42
C GLY A 567 15.11 12.16 -22.19
N ASN A 568 15.72 11.15 -21.56
CA ASN A 568 16.14 9.93 -22.25
C ASN A 568 15.09 8.81 -22.14
N PRO A 569 14.76 8.10 -23.23
CA PRO A 569 13.91 6.90 -23.17
C PRO A 569 14.49 5.86 -22.22
N LEU A 570 13.63 5.26 -21.40
CA LEU A 570 13.97 4.22 -20.44
C LEU A 570 13.08 3.00 -20.70
N SER A 571 13.70 1.83 -20.84
CA SER A 571 12.99 0.55 -20.74
C SER A 571 13.59 -0.32 -19.64
N VAL A 572 12.71 -0.95 -18.87
CA VAL A 572 13.07 -1.87 -17.79
C VAL A 572 12.27 -3.15 -17.97
N ALA A 573 12.95 -4.26 -18.20
CA ALA A 573 12.35 -5.57 -18.29
C ALA A 573 12.91 -6.51 -17.22
N ALA A 574 12.12 -7.51 -16.81
CA ALA A 574 12.56 -8.63 -15.99
C ALA A 574 11.78 -9.89 -16.39
N THR A 575 12.45 -11.04 -16.40
CA THR A 575 11.83 -12.35 -16.70
C THR A 575 11.11 -12.96 -15.50
N GLY A 576 11.20 -12.33 -14.33
CA GLY A 576 10.45 -12.72 -13.16
C GLY A 576 10.63 -11.73 -12.02
N LEU A 577 9.54 -11.41 -11.34
CA LEU A 577 9.53 -10.74 -10.04
C LEU A 577 8.83 -11.65 -9.05
N ARG A 578 9.41 -11.81 -7.86
CA ARG A 578 8.80 -12.50 -6.71
C ARG A 578 8.96 -11.62 -5.49
N LEU A 579 7.91 -11.51 -4.71
CA LEU A 579 7.84 -10.74 -3.48
C LEU A 579 7.14 -11.59 -2.44
N ASP A 580 7.81 -11.92 -1.35
CA ASP A 580 7.31 -12.79 -0.29
C ASP A 580 7.12 -12.00 1.00
N TRP A 581 5.88 -11.94 1.51
CA TRP A 581 5.56 -11.17 2.71
C TRP A 581 6.09 -11.81 3.99
N ARG A 582 6.16 -13.13 4.03
CA ARG A 582 6.57 -13.89 5.22
C ARG A 582 8.09 -13.84 5.37
N ALA A 583 8.81 -14.07 4.28
CA ALA A 583 10.26 -13.94 4.25
C ALA A 583 10.71 -12.48 4.28
N ARG A 584 9.80 -11.53 3.97
CA ARG A 584 10.10 -10.10 3.78
C ARG A 584 11.23 -9.91 2.75
N ALA A 585 11.17 -10.68 1.68
CA ALA A 585 12.19 -10.78 0.65
C ALA A 585 11.60 -10.61 -0.75
N PHE A 586 12.43 -10.22 -1.70
CA PHE A 586 12.10 -10.16 -3.10
C PHE A 586 13.23 -10.70 -3.97
N ASP A 587 12.86 -11.25 -5.12
CA ASP A 587 13.76 -11.76 -6.13
C ASP A 587 13.32 -11.23 -7.50
N LEU A 588 14.30 -10.79 -8.28
CA LEU A 588 14.15 -10.33 -9.65
C LEU A 588 15.12 -11.14 -10.52
N ALA A 589 14.59 -11.74 -11.58
CA ALA A 589 15.36 -12.55 -12.53
C ALA A 589 15.41 -11.86 -13.90
N GLY A 590 16.56 -11.98 -14.57
CA GLY A 590 16.75 -11.54 -15.95
C GLY A 590 16.39 -10.07 -16.17
N ILE A 591 16.91 -9.18 -15.32
CA ILE A 591 16.68 -7.75 -15.43
C ILE A 591 17.43 -7.22 -16.64
N ALA A 592 16.75 -6.46 -17.49
CA ALA A 592 17.33 -5.74 -18.61
C ALA A 592 16.89 -4.28 -18.55
N LEU A 593 17.83 -3.37 -18.30
CA LEU A 593 17.63 -1.92 -18.30
C LEU A 593 18.31 -1.32 -19.53
N ARG A 594 17.58 -0.47 -20.25
CA ARG A 594 18.11 0.31 -21.39
C ARG A 594 17.75 1.78 -21.20
N LEU A 595 18.75 2.65 -21.29
CA LEU A 595 18.61 4.09 -21.16
C LEU A 595 19.23 4.79 -22.38
N GLY A 596 18.42 5.52 -23.15
CA GLY A 596 18.81 6.13 -24.43
C GLY A 596 18.17 5.44 -25.65
N ALA A 597 18.44 5.95 -26.85
CA ALA A 597 17.82 5.50 -28.10
C ALA A 597 18.70 4.52 -28.90
N GLU A 598 19.65 5.00 -29.72
CA GLU A 598 20.40 4.15 -30.65
C GLU A 598 21.47 3.30 -29.98
N ARG A 599 22.36 3.94 -29.21
CA ARG A 599 23.39 3.29 -28.39
C ARG A 599 23.05 3.44 -26.92
N PRO A 600 22.03 2.72 -26.41
CA PRO A 600 21.60 2.90 -25.04
C PRO A 600 22.65 2.39 -24.06
N THR A 601 22.78 3.09 -22.94
CA THR A 601 23.40 2.49 -21.76
C THR A 601 22.58 1.27 -21.37
N ARG A 602 23.22 0.10 -21.35
CA ARG A 602 22.60 -1.18 -21.00
C ARG A 602 23.13 -1.67 -19.67
N LEU A 603 22.23 -2.19 -18.85
CA LEU A 603 22.55 -2.91 -17.62
C LEU A 603 21.69 -4.16 -17.58
N ASP A 604 22.33 -5.32 -17.57
CA ASP A 604 21.71 -6.63 -17.53
C ASP A 604 22.10 -7.31 -16.23
N ILE A 605 21.15 -7.82 -15.45
CA ILE A 605 21.42 -8.49 -14.18
C ILE A 605 20.68 -9.82 -14.19
N ALA A 606 21.42 -10.93 -14.13
CA ALA A 606 20.83 -12.26 -14.17
C ALA A 606 19.93 -12.54 -12.96
N GLN A 607 20.40 -12.18 -11.76
CA GLN A 607 19.65 -12.33 -10.51
C GLN A 607 19.90 -11.14 -9.59
N LEU A 608 18.83 -10.63 -8.98
CA LEU A 608 18.87 -9.61 -7.94
C LEU A 608 17.90 -10.04 -6.84
N HIS A 609 18.40 -10.19 -5.62
CA HIS A 609 17.57 -10.53 -4.46
C HIS A 609 17.79 -9.52 -3.34
N GLY A 610 16.82 -9.37 -2.44
CA GLY A 610 16.96 -8.54 -1.25
C GLY A 610 15.81 -8.63 -0.28
N GLY A 611 15.98 -8.00 0.89
CA GLY A 611 14.99 -7.94 1.96
C GLY A 611 14.41 -6.54 2.16
N PHE A 612 13.25 -6.44 2.80
CA PHE A 612 12.62 -5.17 3.18
C PHE A 612 12.24 -5.12 4.67
N GLY A 613 12.57 -4.00 5.33
CA GLY A 613 12.13 -3.73 6.70
C GLY A 613 12.65 -2.43 7.29
N THR A 614 13.61 -2.50 8.21
CA THR A 614 14.31 -1.30 8.72
C THR A 614 15.29 -0.71 7.68
N GLY A 615 15.49 -1.40 6.55
CA GLY A 615 16.21 -0.95 5.36
C GLY A 615 15.95 -1.90 4.18
N MET A 616 16.55 -1.61 3.02
CA MET A 616 16.57 -2.52 1.87
C MET A 616 18.01 -2.89 1.53
N ALA A 617 18.32 -4.19 1.48
CA ALA A 617 19.65 -4.67 1.12
C ALA A 617 19.57 -6.09 0.56
N GLY A 618 20.60 -6.49 -0.20
CA GLY A 618 20.65 -7.80 -0.82
C GLY A 618 21.88 -8.04 -1.70
N GLY A 619 21.74 -8.96 -2.65
CA GLY A 619 22.81 -9.38 -3.56
C GLY A 619 22.40 -9.34 -5.02
N PHE A 620 23.39 -9.30 -5.90
CA PHE A 620 23.22 -9.41 -7.34
C PHE A 620 24.27 -10.34 -7.96
N GLU A 621 23.90 -11.02 -9.04
CA GLU A 621 24.78 -11.91 -9.78
C GLU A 621 24.54 -11.80 -11.28
N GLY A 622 25.60 -12.06 -12.05
CA GLY A 622 25.57 -12.00 -13.52
C GLY A 622 25.30 -10.60 -14.05
N LEU A 623 25.79 -9.56 -13.36
CA LEU A 623 25.68 -8.19 -13.82
C LEU A 623 26.59 -7.98 -15.04
N GLY A 624 26.03 -7.48 -16.13
CA GLY A 624 26.71 -7.04 -17.33
C GLY A 624 26.22 -5.68 -17.77
N GLY A 625 27.02 -4.93 -18.50
CA GLY A 625 26.61 -3.60 -18.94
C GLY A 625 27.58 -2.94 -19.90
N GLN A 626 27.10 -1.86 -20.50
CA GLN A 626 27.87 -0.97 -21.36
C GLN A 626 27.27 0.43 -21.28
N ILE A 627 28.13 1.46 -21.23
CA ILE A 627 27.71 2.85 -21.14
C ILE A 627 27.70 3.45 -22.54
N GLY A 628 26.51 3.80 -23.04
CA GLY A 628 26.31 4.47 -24.32
C GLY A 628 27.17 3.93 -25.47
N ALA A 629 27.91 4.82 -26.12
CA ALA A 629 28.86 4.52 -27.19
C ALA A 629 30.27 4.15 -26.70
N VAL A 630 30.52 4.05 -25.39
CA VAL A 630 31.85 3.67 -24.87
C VAL A 630 32.13 2.21 -25.27
N PRO A 631 33.24 1.92 -25.97
CA PRO A 631 33.56 0.60 -26.49
C PRO A 631 34.14 -0.32 -25.40
N LEU A 632 33.52 -0.36 -24.22
CA LEU A 632 33.93 -1.17 -23.08
C LEU A 632 32.71 -1.90 -22.51
N ILE A 633 32.85 -3.19 -22.27
CA ILE A 633 31.79 -4.06 -21.77
C ILE A 633 32.18 -4.59 -20.39
N LEU A 634 31.26 -4.43 -19.44
CA LEU A 634 31.32 -5.06 -18.14
C LEU A 634 30.55 -6.38 -18.17
N SER A 635 31.10 -7.42 -17.55
CA SER A 635 30.49 -8.75 -17.44
C SER A 635 30.82 -9.43 -16.11
N GLN A 636 30.15 -10.55 -15.83
CA GLN A 636 30.40 -11.40 -14.66
C GLN A 636 30.32 -10.66 -13.31
N GLY A 637 29.54 -9.58 -13.25
CA GLY A 637 29.38 -8.78 -12.06
C GLY A 637 28.65 -9.54 -10.96
N LYS A 638 29.19 -9.54 -9.74
CA LYS A 638 28.55 -10.15 -8.57
C LYS A 638 28.87 -9.37 -7.30
N GLY A 639 27.90 -9.22 -6.40
CA GLY A 639 28.12 -8.42 -5.22
C GLY A 639 26.89 -8.22 -4.35
N ARG A 640 26.97 -7.19 -3.51
CA ARG A 640 25.92 -6.76 -2.58
C ARG A 640 25.47 -5.35 -2.89
N TRP A 641 24.23 -5.05 -2.54
CA TRP A 641 23.66 -3.72 -2.66
C TRP A 641 22.87 -3.37 -1.39
N GLN A 642 22.75 -2.08 -1.09
CA GLN A 642 21.93 -1.57 0.01
C GLN A 642 21.38 -0.19 -0.30
N VAL A 643 20.24 0.14 0.32
CA VAL A 643 19.62 1.47 0.28
C VAL A 643 19.54 2.01 1.70
N ALA A 644 20.19 3.14 1.94
CA ALA A 644 20.19 3.84 3.23
C ALA A 644 19.97 5.34 3.00
N GLU A 645 19.03 5.95 3.73
CA GLU A 645 18.71 7.39 3.65
C GLU A 645 18.35 7.92 2.24
N GLY A 646 17.98 7.03 1.31
CA GLY A 646 17.67 7.37 -0.08
C GLY A 646 18.80 7.04 -1.08
N ASP A 647 19.97 6.65 -0.59
CA ASP A 647 21.16 6.36 -1.39
C ASP A 647 21.29 4.88 -1.67
N LEU A 648 21.55 4.52 -2.93
CA LEU A 648 21.85 3.16 -3.34
C LEU A 648 23.37 2.98 -3.40
N SER A 649 23.92 2.00 -2.69
CA SER A 649 25.32 1.60 -2.80
C SER A 649 25.47 0.15 -3.22
N LEU A 650 26.46 -0.12 -4.08
CA LEU A 650 26.82 -1.45 -4.56
C LEU A 650 28.30 -1.70 -4.28
N LEU A 651 28.62 -2.94 -3.90
CA LEU A 651 29.98 -3.43 -3.71
C LEU A 651 30.08 -4.82 -4.32
N GLY A 652 31.00 -5.03 -5.27
CA GLY A 652 31.12 -6.33 -5.93
C GLY A 652 32.31 -6.44 -6.87
N SER A 653 32.51 -7.62 -7.43
CA SER A 653 33.53 -7.86 -8.46
C SER A 653 32.90 -7.84 -9.85
N PHE A 654 33.70 -7.58 -10.89
CA PHE A 654 33.30 -7.68 -12.30
C PHE A 654 34.51 -7.91 -13.22
N ARG A 655 34.25 -8.18 -14.50
CA ARG A 655 35.25 -8.24 -15.56
C ARG A 655 34.96 -7.17 -16.61
N LEU A 656 35.99 -6.42 -17.00
CA LEU A 656 35.96 -5.41 -18.05
C LEU A 656 36.65 -5.96 -19.30
N ALA A 657 36.04 -5.80 -20.45
CA ALA A 657 36.60 -6.19 -21.74
C ALA A 657 36.38 -5.08 -22.78
N ASP A 658 37.20 -5.11 -23.81
CA ASP A 658 37.01 -4.28 -25.00
C ASP A 658 35.80 -4.77 -25.81
N ALA A 659 35.00 -3.85 -26.34
CA ALA A 659 33.89 -4.17 -27.23
C ALA A 659 34.31 -4.35 -28.69
N GLU A 660 35.53 -3.93 -29.06
CA GLU A 660 36.03 -4.01 -30.43
C GLU A 660 36.29 -5.46 -30.86
N PRO A 661 36.04 -5.83 -32.14
CA PRO A 661 36.31 -7.18 -32.66
C PRO A 661 37.78 -7.60 -32.52
N THR A 662 38.69 -6.63 -32.64
CA THR A 662 40.11 -6.80 -32.30
C THR A 662 40.36 -6.06 -30.98
N PRO A 663 40.37 -6.76 -29.84
CA PRO A 663 40.46 -6.10 -28.54
C PRO A 663 41.80 -5.38 -28.38
N ARG A 664 41.79 -4.14 -27.88
CA ARG A 664 43.00 -3.34 -27.62
C ARG A 664 43.75 -3.80 -26.38
N PHE A 665 43.05 -4.44 -25.44
CA PHE A 665 43.62 -4.96 -24.20
C PHE A 665 42.98 -6.30 -23.82
N GLU A 666 43.74 -7.13 -23.11
CA GLU A 666 43.25 -8.38 -22.52
C GLU A 666 42.24 -8.08 -21.42
N PRO A 667 41.17 -8.88 -21.24
CA PRO A 667 40.15 -8.61 -20.23
C PRO A 667 40.75 -8.35 -18.85
N LEU A 668 40.24 -7.34 -18.14
CA LEU A 668 40.69 -6.95 -16.81
C LEU A 668 39.66 -7.38 -15.77
N ALA A 669 40.11 -7.85 -14.62
CA ALA A 669 39.27 -8.14 -13.48
C ALA A 669 39.24 -6.92 -12.53
N ALA A 670 38.07 -6.63 -11.98
CA ALA A 670 37.93 -5.74 -10.84
C ALA A 670 37.47 -6.59 -9.65
N PRO A 671 38.37 -6.97 -8.72
CA PRO A 671 38.00 -7.77 -7.55
C PRO A 671 37.01 -7.05 -6.64
N GLU A 672 37.10 -5.72 -6.60
CA GLU A 672 36.25 -4.87 -5.78
C GLU A 672 35.98 -3.53 -6.50
N GLY A 673 34.73 -3.36 -6.91
CA GLY A 673 34.16 -2.13 -7.44
C GLY A 673 33.11 -1.61 -6.49
N ARG A 674 33.13 -0.30 -6.26
CA ARG A 674 32.15 0.45 -5.47
C ARG A 674 31.33 1.31 -6.41
N VAL A 675 30.02 1.34 -6.21
CA VAL A 675 29.11 2.27 -6.89
C VAL A 675 28.23 2.93 -5.84
N ARG A 676 28.04 4.24 -5.93
CA ARG A 676 27.05 5.00 -5.17
C ARG A 676 26.16 5.77 -6.14
N LEU A 677 24.85 5.70 -5.91
CA LEU A 677 23.85 6.51 -6.58
C LEU A 677 23.16 7.38 -5.53
N HIS A 678 23.33 8.69 -5.67
CA HIS A 678 22.72 9.72 -4.83
C HIS A 678 22.32 10.90 -5.72
N ASP A 679 21.11 11.43 -5.53
CA ASP A 679 20.59 12.60 -6.27
C ASP A 679 20.74 12.51 -7.81
N GLY A 680 20.53 11.32 -8.38
CA GLY A 680 20.63 11.09 -9.83
C GLY A 680 22.06 11.11 -10.38
N ARG A 681 23.08 11.12 -9.51
CA ARG A 681 24.50 11.01 -9.89
C ARG A 681 25.04 9.64 -9.49
N ILE A 682 25.75 9.00 -10.41
CA ILE A 682 26.49 7.77 -10.16
C ILE A 682 27.95 8.13 -9.94
N GLU A 683 28.50 7.69 -8.83
CA GLU A 683 29.93 7.69 -8.56
C GLU A 683 30.38 6.24 -8.44
N ALA A 684 31.40 5.85 -9.21
CA ALA A 684 31.94 4.51 -9.14
C ALA A 684 33.47 4.51 -9.08
N GLN A 685 34.03 3.50 -8.43
CA GLN A 685 35.47 3.31 -8.34
C GLN A 685 35.80 1.82 -8.39
N ALA A 686 36.82 1.45 -9.15
CA ALA A 686 37.35 0.09 -9.17
C ALA A 686 38.86 0.10 -9.45
N ASP A 687 39.57 -0.84 -8.83
CA ASP A 687 40.95 -1.15 -9.21
C ASP A 687 40.92 -2.32 -10.22
N LEU A 688 41.53 -2.11 -11.39
CA LEU A 688 41.61 -3.06 -12.49
C LEU A 688 42.90 -3.87 -12.40
N VAL A 689 42.76 -5.18 -12.53
CA VAL A 689 43.84 -6.18 -12.38
C VAL A 689 43.88 -7.06 -13.63
N GLY A 690 45.09 -7.41 -14.09
CA GLY A 690 45.28 -8.33 -15.22
C GLY A 690 44.68 -9.72 -14.95
N THR A 691 44.11 -10.35 -15.99
CA THR A 691 43.51 -11.70 -15.87
C THR A 691 44.50 -12.84 -16.16
N LYS A 692 45.44 -12.64 -17.09
CA LYS A 692 46.52 -13.60 -17.35
C LYS A 692 47.53 -13.65 -16.20
N ARG A 693 47.86 -12.47 -15.66
CA ARG A 693 48.68 -12.31 -14.45
C ARG A 693 48.04 -11.27 -13.52
N PRO A 694 47.91 -11.55 -12.20
CA PRO A 694 47.23 -10.66 -11.27
C PRO A 694 48.12 -9.46 -10.88
N VAL A 695 48.26 -8.50 -11.80
CA VAL A 695 48.97 -7.23 -11.58
C VAL A 695 47.99 -6.06 -11.58
N SER A 696 48.19 -5.07 -10.71
CA SER A 696 47.41 -3.83 -10.74
C SER A 696 47.74 -3.04 -12.02
N VAL A 697 46.71 -2.73 -12.80
CA VAL A 697 46.83 -2.03 -14.09
C VAL A 697 46.42 -0.58 -13.94
N ALA A 698 45.23 -0.32 -13.40
CA ALA A 698 44.71 1.04 -13.28
C ALA A 698 43.65 1.14 -12.18
N ARG A 699 43.60 2.27 -11.50
CA ARG A 699 42.42 2.69 -10.74
C ARG A 699 41.51 3.50 -11.66
N VAL A 700 40.23 3.17 -11.69
CA VAL A 700 39.23 3.89 -12.48
C VAL A 700 38.22 4.54 -11.55
N THR A 701 37.99 5.83 -11.73
CA THR A 701 36.92 6.59 -11.06
C THR A 701 35.95 7.12 -12.10
N ILE A 702 34.67 6.83 -11.93
CA ILE A 702 33.59 7.23 -12.83
C ILE A 702 32.65 8.18 -12.11
N THR A 703 32.25 9.24 -12.81
CA THR A 703 31.14 10.10 -12.41
C THR A 703 30.16 10.21 -13.58
N HIS A 704 28.87 10.06 -13.33
CA HIS A 704 27.84 10.10 -14.37
C HIS A 704 26.56 10.77 -13.85
N ASP A 705 26.01 11.70 -14.62
CA ASP A 705 24.74 12.38 -14.35
C ASP A 705 23.64 11.72 -15.18
N LEU A 706 22.70 11.04 -14.51
CA LEU A 706 21.61 10.31 -15.18
C LEU A 706 20.61 11.24 -15.87
N GLY A 707 20.44 12.47 -15.38
CA GLY A 707 19.49 13.43 -15.93
C GLY A 707 19.96 13.99 -17.28
N LYS A 708 21.27 14.24 -17.39
CA LYS A 708 21.91 14.73 -18.63
C LYS A 708 22.38 13.61 -19.56
N GLY A 709 22.62 12.41 -19.03
CA GLY A 709 23.24 11.33 -19.79
C GLY A 709 24.72 11.57 -20.09
N GLU A 710 25.39 12.36 -19.25
CA GLU A 710 26.80 12.76 -19.41
C GLU A 710 27.66 12.16 -18.31
N GLY A 711 28.90 11.81 -18.62
CA GLY A 711 29.80 11.27 -17.61
C GLY A 711 31.25 11.25 -18.05
N GLN A 712 32.10 10.83 -17.12
CA GLN A 712 33.53 10.69 -17.35
C GLN A 712 34.09 9.54 -16.51
N ALA A 713 35.11 8.89 -17.06
CA ALA A 713 35.99 7.95 -16.39
C ALA A 713 37.40 8.55 -16.35
N LEU A 714 38.00 8.59 -15.17
CA LEU A 714 39.39 8.94 -14.94
C LEU A 714 40.15 7.65 -14.67
N LEU A 715 41.23 7.42 -15.40
CA LEU A 715 42.11 6.28 -15.28
C LEU A 715 43.43 6.76 -14.67
N ASP A 716 43.85 6.13 -13.59
CA ASP A 716 45.12 6.38 -12.92
C ASP A 716 45.96 5.10 -12.98
N VAL A 717 47.11 5.17 -13.65
CA VAL A 717 48.05 4.06 -13.84
C VAL A 717 49.30 4.39 -13.02
N PRO A 718 49.35 3.97 -11.74
CA PRO A 718 50.41 4.38 -10.82
C PRO A 718 51.80 3.85 -11.24
N GLY A 719 51.84 2.78 -12.01
CA GLY A 719 53.06 2.22 -12.58
C GLY A 719 52.96 0.71 -12.84
N VAL A 720 53.07 0.32 -14.10
CA VAL A 720 53.14 -1.07 -14.56
C VAL A 720 54.60 -1.37 -14.90
N ARG A 721 55.22 -2.27 -14.13
CA ARG A 721 56.61 -2.71 -14.32
C ARG A 721 56.64 -3.97 -15.19
N PHE A 722 57.27 -3.87 -16.35
CA PHE A 722 57.58 -5.00 -17.23
C PHE A 722 58.96 -5.55 -16.91
N GLN A 723 59.13 -6.88 -17.03
CA GLN A 723 60.39 -7.60 -16.83
C GLN A 723 60.39 -8.88 -17.67
N VAL A 724 61.52 -9.26 -18.27
CA VAL A 724 61.64 -10.40 -19.22
C VAL A 724 61.03 -11.71 -18.68
N ASN A 725 61.30 -12.04 -17.41
CA ASN A 725 60.76 -13.25 -16.75
C ASN A 725 59.51 -12.98 -15.89
N GLY A 726 58.88 -11.82 -16.08
CA GLY A 726 57.75 -11.34 -15.29
C GLY A 726 56.56 -10.97 -16.16
N LEU A 727 55.96 -9.82 -15.86
CA LEU A 727 54.89 -9.26 -16.67
C LEU A 727 55.45 -8.81 -18.02
N GLN A 728 54.81 -9.25 -19.11
CA GLN A 728 55.10 -8.80 -20.47
C GLN A 728 53.90 -8.02 -21.04
N PRO A 729 54.10 -7.10 -22.01
CA PRO A 729 52.99 -6.35 -22.62
C PRO A 729 51.90 -7.25 -23.22
N THR A 730 52.27 -8.42 -23.75
CA THR A 730 51.33 -9.44 -24.28
C THR A 730 50.41 -10.06 -23.23
N ASP A 731 50.71 -9.88 -21.94
CA ASP A 731 49.80 -10.24 -20.83
C ASP A 731 48.65 -9.24 -20.67
N LEU A 732 48.81 -8.01 -21.18
CA LEU A 732 47.87 -6.89 -21.02
C LEU A 732 47.27 -6.41 -22.34
N THR A 733 47.97 -6.55 -23.47
CA THR A 733 47.49 -6.14 -24.78
C THR A 733 47.96 -7.08 -25.88
N PRO A 734 47.08 -7.50 -26.81
CA PRO A 734 47.50 -8.26 -27.98
C PRO A 734 48.20 -7.40 -29.04
N LEU A 735 48.16 -6.06 -28.92
CA LEU A 735 48.67 -5.14 -29.95
C LEU A 735 50.19 -5.20 -30.10
N THR A 736 50.92 -5.67 -29.09
CA THR A 736 52.37 -5.81 -29.12
C THR A 736 52.84 -7.14 -29.71
N PHE A 737 51.92 -8.08 -29.92
CA PHE A 737 52.26 -9.41 -30.43
C PHE A 737 52.90 -9.31 -31.82
N GLY A 738 54.09 -9.90 -31.98
CA GLY A 738 54.85 -9.86 -33.23
C GLY A 738 55.56 -8.53 -33.54
N VAL A 739 55.43 -7.51 -32.69
CA VAL A 739 56.08 -6.19 -32.89
C VAL A 739 57.27 -6.01 -31.94
N ILE A 740 57.07 -6.30 -30.65
CA ILE A 740 58.09 -6.18 -29.59
C ILE A 740 58.05 -7.39 -28.66
N ALA A 741 59.20 -7.75 -28.09
CA ALA A 741 59.36 -8.84 -27.12
C ALA A 741 60.39 -8.46 -26.04
N ASP A 742 60.52 -9.32 -25.02
CA ASP A 742 61.53 -9.21 -23.95
C ASP A 742 61.58 -7.82 -23.31
N VAL A 743 60.40 -7.29 -22.95
CA VAL A 743 60.26 -5.90 -22.48
C VAL A 743 60.61 -5.80 -20.99
N ASP A 744 61.47 -4.85 -20.65
CA ASP A 744 61.79 -4.43 -19.28
C ASP A 744 61.65 -2.91 -19.16
N GLY A 745 60.97 -2.42 -18.12
CA GLY A 745 60.82 -0.98 -17.90
C GLY A 745 59.51 -0.61 -17.22
N LEU A 746 59.27 0.69 -17.02
CA LEU A 746 58.12 1.21 -16.28
C LEU A 746 57.21 2.04 -17.19
N VAL A 747 55.92 1.72 -17.20
CA VAL A 747 54.87 2.55 -17.81
C VAL A 747 53.94 3.09 -16.74
N ALA A 748 53.76 4.40 -16.68
CA ALA A 748 52.85 5.07 -15.73
C ALA A 748 52.10 6.21 -16.44
N GLY A 749 50.96 6.63 -15.91
CA GLY A 749 50.22 7.72 -16.53
C GLY A 749 48.80 7.89 -16.05
N SER A 750 48.05 8.70 -16.78
CA SER A 750 46.63 8.93 -16.54
C SER A 750 45.85 9.07 -17.84
N GLY A 751 44.57 8.71 -17.79
CA GLY A 751 43.64 8.81 -18.91
C GLY A 751 42.32 9.42 -18.49
N ARG A 752 41.62 10.01 -19.44
CA ARG A 752 40.26 10.53 -19.27
C ARG A 752 39.42 10.05 -20.45
N ILE A 753 38.27 9.46 -20.17
CA ILE A 753 37.24 9.16 -21.16
C ILE A 753 36.01 9.95 -20.75
N ALA A 754 35.46 10.77 -21.64
CA ALA A 754 34.24 11.53 -21.39
C ALA A 754 33.18 11.16 -22.44
N TRP A 755 31.93 11.12 -22.01
CA TRP A 755 30.79 10.84 -22.88
C TRP A 755 29.65 11.82 -22.64
N SER A 756 28.99 12.24 -23.72
CA SER A 756 27.75 13.00 -23.72
C SER A 756 26.90 12.56 -24.90
N GLY A 757 25.76 11.91 -24.61
CA GLY A 757 24.94 11.25 -25.62
C GLY A 757 25.74 10.21 -26.41
N GLU A 758 25.92 10.44 -27.71
CA GLU A 758 26.65 9.55 -28.62
C GLU A 758 28.13 9.93 -28.77
N THR A 759 28.52 11.11 -28.28
CA THR A 759 29.90 11.59 -28.41
C THR A 759 30.75 11.00 -27.30
N VAL A 760 31.83 10.31 -27.67
CA VAL A 760 32.87 9.84 -26.75
C VAL A 760 34.18 10.52 -27.12
N THR A 761 34.80 11.20 -26.16
CA THR A 761 36.15 11.76 -26.30
C THR A 761 37.06 11.09 -25.29
N SER A 762 38.33 10.93 -25.65
CA SER A 762 39.31 10.35 -24.73
C SER A 762 40.66 11.02 -24.85
N THR A 763 41.35 11.23 -23.75
CA THR A 763 42.68 11.82 -23.70
C THR A 763 43.54 11.08 -22.68
N GLY A 764 44.84 11.25 -22.73
CA GLY A 764 45.73 10.64 -21.74
C GLY A 764 47.16 11.13 -21.84
N ARG A 765 47.91 10.96 -20.76
CA ARG A 765 49.34 11.24 -20.68
C ARG A 765 50.02 10.06 -20.02
N PHE A 766 50.92 9.41 -20.75
CA PHE A 766 51.65 8.23 -20.29
C PHE A 766 53.14 8.41 -20.48
N SER A 767 53.94 8.02 -19.50
CA SER A 767 55.40 7.95 -19.59
C SER A 767 55.83 6.49 -19.68
N ALA A 768 56.74 6.20 -20.60
CA ALA A 768 57.51 4.97 -20.60
C ALA A 768 58.95 5.34 -20.24
N THR A 769 59.50 4.74 -19.18
CA THR A 769 60.78 5.14 -18.59
C THR A 769 61.76 3.99 -18.59
N ASN A 770 62.96 4.25 -19.12
CA ASN A 770 64.07 3.30 -19.18
C ASN A 770 63.66 1.93 -19.76
N MET A 771 62.94 1.95 -20.88
CA MET A 771 62.45 0.75 -21.55
C MET A 771 63.60 0.05 -22.29
N ALA A 772 63.75 -1.24 -22.05
CA ALA A 772 64.53 -2.17 -22.87
C ALA A 772 63.57 -3.15 -23.55
N LEU A 773 63.77 -3.43 -24.84
CA LEU A 773 62.91 -4.32 -25.62
C LEU A 773 63.66 -4.90 -26.83
N ALA A 774 63.23 -6.07 -27.29
CA ALA A 774 63.62 -6.63 -28.58
C ALA A 774 62.58 -6.21 -29.63
N ALA A 775 63.00 -5.46 -30.65
CA ALA A 775 62.17 -5.12 -31.80
C ALA A 775 62.63 -5.88 -33.06
N ALA A 776 61.81 -5.89 -34.11
CA ALA A 776 62.15 -6.52 -35.39
C ALA A 776 63.44 -5.97 -36.03
N PHE A 777 63.80 -4.71 -35.74
CA PHE A 777 65.03 -4.08 -36.19
C PHE A 777 66.18 -4.17 -35.16
N GLY A 778 66.09 -5.01 -34.13
CA GLY A 778 67.14 -5.21 -33.12
C GLY A 778 66.77 -4.74 -31.71
N PRO A 779 67.63 -5.03 -30.70
CA PRO A 779 67.41 -4.62 -29.33
C PRO A 779 67.49 -3.09 -29.15
N VAL A 780 66.62 -2.58 -28.30
CA VAL A 780 66.51 -1.17 -27.87
C VAL A 780 66.75 -1.11 -26.38
N GLN A 781 67.57 -0.17 -25.90
CA GLN A 781 67.85 0.05 -24.49
C GLN A 781 67.68 1.52 -24.08
N GLY A 782 67.17 1.74 -22.87
CA GLY A 782 67.03 3.05 -22.27
C GLY A 782 66.02 3.97 -22.95
N LEU A 783 65.02 3.42 -23.66
CA LEU A 783 63.96 4.21 -24.29
C LEU A 783 63.12 4.92 -23.22
N THR A 784 63.08 6.25 -23.29
CA THR A 784 62.27 7.10 -22.42
C THR A 784 61.43 8.06 -23.26
N THR A 785 60.13 8.11 -23.00
CA THR A 785 59.20 8.98 -23.75
C THR A 785 57.98 9.34 -22.91
N THR A 786 57.37 10.48 -23.24
CA THR A 786 56.03 10.87 -22.76
C THR A 786 55.09 10.96 -23.97
N LEU A 787 53.96 10.28 -23.86
CA LEU A 787 52.91 10.17 -24.87
C LEU A 787 51.68 10.96 -24.42
N ASP A 788 51.36 12.03 -25.16
CA ASP A 788 50.13 12.81 -25.02
C ASP A 788 49.08 12.33 -26.04
N PHE A 789 48.10 11.56 -25.58
CA PHE A 789 46.98 11.05 -26.37
C PHE A 789 45.89 12.11 -26.54
N THR A 790 45.55 12.41 -27.79
CA THR A 790 44.38 13.20 -28.18
C THR A 790 43.14 12.34 -28.37
N ASP A 791 43.34 11.03 -28.57
CA ASP A 791 42.31 10.00 -28.54
C ASP A 791 42.92 8.68 -28.02
N LEU A 792 42.80 8.46 -26.71
CA LEU A 792 43.35 7.27 -26.03
C LEU A 792 42.69 5.97 -26.51
N LEU A 793 41.38 5.98 -26.73
CA LEU A 793 40.62 4.82 -27.20
C LEU A 793 41.08 4.39 -28.61
N ASN A 794 41.37 5.34 -29.49
CA ASN A 794 41.88 5.04 -30.83
C ASN A 794 43.42 5.02 -30.92
N VAL A 795 44.12 5.10 -29.78
CA VAL A 795 45.60 5.07 -29.69
C VAL A 795 46.26 6.15 -30.57
N ARG A 796 45.73 7.37 -30.52
CA ARG A 796 46.22 8.52 -31.29
C ARG A 796 46.83 9.59 -30.38
N THR A 797 48.02 10.07 -30.75
CA THR A 797 48.72 11.14 -30.03
C THR A 797 48.69 12.46 -30.78
N ALA A 798 49.01 13.55 -30.07
CA ALA A 798 49.38 14.82 -30.71
C ALA A 798 50.66 14.65 -31.56
N PRO A 799 50.86 15.43 -32.63
CA PRO A 799 52.13 15.44 -33.38
C PRO A 799 53.29 15.94 -32.50
N GLY A 800 54.53 15.65 -32.90
CA GLY A 800 55.73 16.13 -32.21
C GLY A 800 56.07 15.45 -30.89
N GLN A 801 55.58 14.23 -30.62
CA GLN A 801 55.99 13.47 -29.43
C GLN A 801 57.49 13.20 -29.48
N ARG A 802 58.19 13.31 -28.35
CA ARG A 802 59.64 13.16 -28.28
C ARG A 802 60.02 11.92 -27.49
N ALA A 803 60.80 11.03 -28.10
CA ALA A 803 61.43 9.89 -27.44
C ALA A 803 62.95 10.05 -27.43
N GLU A 804 63.58 9.58 -26.37
CA GLU A 804 65.03 9.50 -26.20
C GLU A 804 65.42 8.04 -26.00
N VAL A 805 66.49 7.60 -26.64
CA VAL A 805 66.94 6.20 -26.59
C VAL A 805 68.44 6.16 -26.38
N ALA A 806 68.90 5.35 -25.41
CA ALA A 806 70.32 5.25 -25.09
C ALA A 806 71.08 4.45 -26.15
N ASP A 807 70.53 3.32 -26.61
CA ASP A 807 71.16 2.43 -27.59
C ASP A 807 70.09 1.71 -28.44
N ILE A 808 70.30 1.63 -29.75
CA ILE A 808 69.57 0.76 -30.67
C ILE A 808 70.59 0.04 -31.54
N ASN A 809 70.45 -1.28 -31.68
CA ASN A 809 71.42 -2.08 -32.42
C ASN A 809 70.77 -2.97 -33.49
N PRO A 810 70.52 -2.45 -34.72
CA PRO A 810 70.09 -3.23 -35.88
C PRO A 810 71.19 -4.07 -36.54
N GLY A 811 72.35 -4.22 -35.88
CA GLY A 811 73.58 -4.79 -36.43
C GLY A 811 74.77 -3.82 -36.26
N VAL A 812 74.51 -2.52 -36.42
CA VAL A 812 75.41 -1.40 -36.12
C VAL A 812 74.81 -0.59 -34.98
N PRO A 813 75.46 -0.49 -33.80
CA PRO A 813 74.91 0.22 -32.65
C PRO A 813 74.87 1.73 -32.90
N VAL A 814 73.71 2.34 -32.65
CA VAL A 814 73.53 3.81 -32.64
C VAL A 814 73.09 4.25 -31.25
N ARG A 815 73.79 5.26 -30.70
CA ARG A 815 73.62 5.69 -29.31
C ARG A 815 73.03 7.08 -29.21
N ASN A 816 72.38 7.36 -28.07
CA ASN A 816 71.85 8.68 -27.70
C ASN A 816 70.91 9.29 -28.77
N GLY A 817 69.98 8.48 -29.27
CA GLY A 817 69.03 8.87 -30.32
C GLY A 817 67.88 9.71 -29.78
N VAL A 818 67.44 10.70 -30.57
CA VAL A 818 66.24 11.51 -30.29
C VAL A 818 65.29 11.47 -31.48
N PHE A 819 64.04 11.12 -31.22
CA PHE A 819 63.01 10.89 -32.23
C PHE A 819 61.83 11.83 -32.01
N ARG A 820 61.28 12.37 -33.10
CA ARG A 820 59.94 12.97 -33.12
C ARG A 820 58.98 12.05 -33.84
N TYR A 821 57.85 11.77 -33.23
CA TYR A 821 56.88 10.82 -33.76
C TYR A 821 55.44 11.16 -33.37
N GLN A 822 54.50 10.47 -34.00
CA GLN A 822 53.09 10.50 -33.69
C GLN A 822 52.49 9.12 -33.88
N LEU A 823 51.68 8.67 -32.91
CA LEU A 823 50.82 7.51 -33.09
C LEU A 823 49.56 7.94 -33.85
N LEU A 824 49.33 7.34 -35.02
CA LEU A 824 48.16 7.63 -35.85
C LEU A 824 46.96 6.78 -35.43
N ASP A 825 47.24 5.53 -35.05
CA ASP A 825 46.36 4.54 -34.45
C ASP A 825 47.18 3.41 -33.80
N SER A 826 46.53 2.31 -33.42
CA SER A 826 47.16 1.18 -32.72
C SER A 826 48.24 0.43 -33.50
N ARG A 827 48.37 0.64 -34.82
CA ARG A 827 49.31 -0.09 -35.68
C ARG A 827 50.06 0.80 -36.67
N ARG A 828 49.83 2.11 -36.68
CA ARG A 828 50.56 3.06 -37.54
C ARG A 828 51.26 4.13 -36.72
N VAL A 829 52.57 4.23 -36.92
CA VAL A 829 53.42 5.23 -36.27
C VAL A 829 54.04 6.13 -37.35
N ARG A 830 53.77 7.43 -37.30
CA ARG A 830 54.45 8.40 -38.13
C ARG A 830 55.71 8.88 -37.41
N VAL A 831 56.88 8.56 -37.96
CA VAL A 831 58.14 9.16 -37.54
C VAL A 831 58.29 10.47 -38.31
N GLU A 832 58.36 11.59 -37.60
CA GLU A 832 58.50 12.93 -38.17
C GLU A 832 59.97 13.30 -38.42
N GLY A 833 60.87 12.61 -37.73
CA GLY A 833 62.30 12.66 -37.93
C GLY A 833 63.04 12.10 -36.72
N ALA A 834 64.23 11.54 -36.94
CA ALA A 834 65.09 11.08 -35.86
C ALA A 834 66.54 11.45 -36.11
N ARG A 835 67.31 11.59 -35.04
CA ARG A 835 68.71 11.99 -35.11
C ARG A 835 69.54 11.29 -34.06
N TRP A 836 70.76 10.93 -34.44
CA TRP A 836 71.74 10.30 -33.58
C TRP A 836 73.10 10.95 -33.80
N PRO A 837 73.86 11.25 -32.73
CA PRO A 837 75.30 11.40 -32.83
C PRO A 837 75.90 10.08 -33.35
N PHE A 838 76.64 10.11 -34.45
CA PHE A 838 77.17 8.91 -35.08
C PHE A 838 78.58 9.18 -35.63
N ALA A 839 79.58 8.45 -35.13
CA ALA A 839 80.98 8.53 -35.59
C ALA A 839 81.51 9.97 -35.83
N GLY A 840 81.34 10.85 -34.85
CA GLY A 840 81.77 12.26 -34.92
C GLY A 840 80.86 13.22 -35.71
N GLY A 841 79.88 12.70 -36.45
CA GLY A 841 78.85 13.44 -37.19
C GLY A 841 77.44 13.16 -36.68
N GLU A 842 76.46 13.21 -37.59
CA GLU A 842 75.04 12.97 -37.32
C GLU A 842 74.45 11.97 -38.32
N LEU A 843 73.62 11.04 -37.84
CA LEU A 843 72.73 10.22 -38.64
C LEU A 843 71.31 10.77 -38.49
N VAL A 844 70.61 11.06 -39.60
CA VAL A 844 69.28 11.68 -39.61
C VAL A 844 68.29 10.82 -40.39
N LEU A 845 67.16 10.46 -39.81
CA LEU A 845 66.09 9.72 -40.48
C LEU A 845 65.05 10.67 -41.06
N ASP A 846 64.70 10.49 -42.33
CA ASP A 846 63.59 11.20 -42.99
C ASP A 846 62.23 10.83 -42.39
N ALA A 847 61.26 11.74 -42.53
CA ALA A 847 59.90 11.48 -42.12
C ALA A 847 59.32 10.28 -42.88
N THR A 848 58.80 9.29 -42.15
CA THR A 848 58.23 8.07 -42.72
C THR A 848 57.08 7.56 -41.86
N THR A 849 56.19 6.76 -42.43
CA THR A 849 55.10 6.11 -41.69
C THR A 849 55.37 4.61 -41.62
N LEU A 850 55.47 4.09 -40.40
CA LEU A 850 55.62 2.68 -40.10
C LEU A 850 54.23 2.08 -39.92
N ASP A 851 53.83 1.22 -40.86
CA ASP A 851 52.58 0.47 -40.79
C ASP A 851 52.88 -0.98 -40.36
N PHE A 852 52.24 -1.39 -39.27
CA PHE A 852 52.36 -2.73 -38.68
C PHE A 852 51.13 -3.61 -38.97
N ASN A 853 50.21 -3.18 -39.85
CA ASN A 853 49.06 -3.99 -40.28
C ASN A 853 49.40 -5.04 -41.33
N GLU A 854 50.36 -4.74 -42.21
CA GLU A 854 50.76 -5.60 -43.31
C GLU A 854 52.15 -6.17 -43.05
N ALA A 855 52.40 -7.40 -43.52
CA ALA A 855 53.74 -7.99 -43.67
C ALA A 855 54.60 -7.24 -44.73
N GLY A 856 54.29 -5.97 -44.98
CA GLY A 856 54.88 -5.14 -46.02
C GLY A 856 56.26 -4.60 -45.65
N GLN A 857 57.01 -4.26 -46.69
CA GLN A 857 58.32 -3.63 -46.61
C GLN A 857 58.21 -2.21 -46.00
N ARG A 858 58.88 -1.97 -44.88
CA ARG A 858 58.99 -0.63 -44.27
C ARG A 858 60.23 0.08 -44.81
N ARG A 859 60.02 1.14 -45.61
CA ARG A 859 61.10 1.94 -46.20
C ARG A 859 61.46 3.12 -45.30
N MET A 860 62.75 3.27 -45.01
CA MET A 860 63.30 4.30 -44.14
C MET A 860 64.56 4.87 -44.78
N THR A 861 64.68 6.18 -44.94
CA THR A 861 65.85 6.81 -45.57
C THR A 861 66.67 7.53 -44.51
N PHE A 862 67.90 7.10 -44.30
CA PHE A 862 68.83 7.74 -43.38
C PHE A 862 69.82 8.61 -44.14
N HIS A 863 70.09 9.81 -43.65
CA HIS A 863 71.11 10.73 -44.13
C HIS A 863 72.28 10.71 -43.17
N VAL A 864 73.46 10.41 -43.69
CA VAL A 864 74.72 10.52 -42.98
C VAL A 864 75.27 11.91 -43.20
N LYS A 865 75.63 12.64 -42.14
CA LYS A 865 76.15 14.01 -42.20
C LYS A 865 77.43 14.16 -41.39
N GLY A 866 78.54 14.36 -42.07
CA GLY A 866 79.81 14.77 -41.49
C GLY A 866 80.45 13.68 -40.64
N VAL A 867 80.21 12.41 -40.99
CA VAL A 867 80.77 11.26 -40.28
C VAL A 867 82.25 11.16 -40.55
N ASP A 868 83.05 11.06 -39.48
CA ASP A 868 84.49 10.86 -39.56
C ASP A 868 84.82 9.40 -39.90
N ALA A 869 85.64 9.17 -40.92
CA ALA A 869 85.96 7.82 -41.40
C ALA A 869 86.70 6.98 -40.35
N ALA A 870 87.62 7.57 -39.59
CA ALA A 870 88.40 6.82 -38.60
C ALA A 870 87.50 6.37 -37.44
N LEU A 871 86.62 7.27 -36.98
CA LEU A 871 85.61 6.95 -35.97
C LEU A 871 84.59 5.93 -36.51
N PHE A 872 84.16 6.04 -37.76
CA PHE A 872 83.21 5.11 -38.36
C PHE A 872 83.79 3.69 -38.49
N LEU A 873 85.02 3.54 -38.99
CA LEU A 873 85.68 2.24 -39.09
C LEU A 873 85.90 1.60 -37.72
N LYS A 874 86.20 2.42 -36.70
CA LYS A 874 86.31 1.98 -35.31
C LYS A 874 84.98 1.48 -34.74
N GLU A 875 83.88 2.21 -34.97
CA GLU A 875 82.53 1.79 -34.53
C GLU A 875 82.05 0.52 -35.27
N MET A 876 82.47 0.36 -36.53
CA MET A 876 82.17 -0.82 -37.35
C MET A 876 83.11 -2.01 -37.09
N ALA A 877 84.09 -1.87 -36.19
CA ALA A 877 85.10 -2.87 -35.84
C ALA A 877 85.91 -3.40 -37.05
N PHE A 878 86.28 -2.51 -37.98
CA PHE A 878 87.16 -2.84 -39.10
C PHE A 878 88.63 -2.61 -38.76
N ASP A 879 89.31 -3.61 -38.23
CA ASP A 879 90.72 -3.50 -37.80
C ASP A 879 91.74 -3.51 -38.96
N ASN A 880 91.32 -3.97 -40.15
CA ASN A 880 92.18 -4.17 -41.32
C ASN A 880 92.20 -2.97 -42.29
N LEU A 881 91.58 -1.86 -41.92
CA LEU A 881 91.45 -0.68 -42.77
C LEU A 881 91.60 0.59 -41.92
N ASP A 882 92.49 1.49 -42.33
CA ASP A 882 92.62 2.82 -41.77
C ASP A 882 92.16 3.85 -42.81
N ALA A 883 91.38 4.84 -42.41
CA ALA A 883 90.89 5.87 -43.30
C ALA A 883 90.69 7.21 -42.59
N THR A 884 90.96 8.30 -43.30
CA THR A 884 90.69 9.67 -42.86
C THR A 884 89.76 10.38 -43.84
N GLY A 885 89.02 11.38 -43.35
CA GLY A 885 88.06 12.15 -44.14
C GLY A 885 86.68 12.20 -43.48
N THR A 886 85.81 13.07 -43.99
CA THR A 886 84.41 13.20 -43.54
C THR A 886 83.45 12.85 -44.65
N PHE A 887 82.37 12.13 -44.32
CA PHE A 887 81.44 11.54 -45.28
C PHE A 887 80.01 12.04 -45.08
N ASP A 888 79.35 12.31 -46.19
CA ASP A 888 77.91 12.57 -46.28
C ASP A 888 77.24 11.56 -47.21
N GLY A 889 75.97 11.26 -47.01
CA GLY A 889 75.26 10.45 -47.97
C GLY A 889 73.89 9.99 -47.52
N THR A 890 73.31 9.08 -48.29
CA THR A 890 71.97 8.52 -48.06
C THR A 890 72.04 7.01 -47.98
N LEU A 891 71.39 6.44 -46.97
CA LEU A 891 71.24 5.01 -46.76
C LEU A 891 69.72 4.71 -46.74
N PRO A 892 69.11 4.43 -47.90
CA PRO A 892 67.75 3.92 -47.96
C PRO A 892 67.73 2.48 -47.45
N MET A 893 66.89 2.22 -46.47
CA MET A 893 66.79 0.96 -45.76
C MET A 893 65.38 0.40 -45.92
N VAL A 894 65.29 -0.90 -46.10
CA VAL A 894 64.03 -1.63 -46.16
C VAL A 894 64.02 -2.70 -45.08
N PHE A 895 63.00 -2.69 -44.23
CA PHE A 895 62.79 -3.70 -43.19
C PHE A 895 61.55 -4.52 -43.52
N ASP A 896 61.69 -5.84 -43.54
CA ASP A 896 60.59 -6.80 -43.66
C ASP A 896 60.79 -7.99 -42.70
N GLU A 897 60.05 -9.08 -42.90
CA GLU A 897 60.12 -10.28 -42.04
C GLU A 897 61.50 -10.97 -42.04
N THR A 898 62.32 -10.73 -43.07
CA THR A 898 63.66 -11.34 -43.22
C THR A 898 64.79 -10.50 -42.61
N GLY A 899 64.47 -9.29 -42.12
CA GLY A 899 65.42 -8.36 -41.52
C GLY A 899 65.54 -7.04 -42.28
N GLY A 900 66.54 -6.23 -41.90
CA GLY A 900 66.84 -4.98 -42.57
C GLY A 900 67.84 -5.15 -43.70
N ARG A 901 67.70 -4.38 -44.78
CA ARG A 901 68.68 -4.30 -45.88
C ARG A 901 68.82 -2.87 -46.39
N ILE A 902 69.98 -2.56 -46.96
CA ILE A 902 70.24 -1.29 -47.64
C ILE A 902 69.97 -1.47 -49.14
N GLU A 903 69.17 -0.58 -49.72
CA GLU A 903 68.88 -0.53 -51.17
C GLU A 903 69.31 0.83 -51.72
N GLY A 904 70.38 0.84 -52.53
CA GLY A 904 70.90 2.05 -53.16
C GLY A 904 71.60 3.02 -52.22
N GLY A 905 72.25 2.53 -51.15
CA GLY A 905 73.01 3.38 -50.24
C GLY A 905 74.21 4.03 -50.94
N GLU A 906 74.47 5.30 -50.69
CA GLU A 906 75.62 6.04 -51.24
C GLU A 906 76.19 7.01 -50.21
N LEU A 907 77.50 6.94 -49.96
CA LEU A 907 78.28 7.85 -49.11
C LEU A 907 79.37 8.51 -49.95
N ARG A 908 79.61 9.81 -49.77
CA ARG A 908 80.58 10.62 -50.50
C ARG A 908 81.45 11.39 -49.53
N ALA A 909 82.75 11.43 -49.76
CA ALA A 909 83.66 12.25 -48.97
C ALA A 909 83.44 13.74 -49.28
N ARG A 910 83.39 14.59 -48.25
CA ARG A 910 83.27 16.06 -48.39
C ARG A 910 84.52 16.72 -48.97
N ALA A 911 85.67 16.14 -48.66
CA ALA A 911 86.98 16.58 -49.09
C ALA A 911 87.87 15.35 -49.34
N GLY A 912 89.07 15.58 -49.87
CA GLY A 912 90.05 14.51 -50.01
C GLY A 912 90.47 13.92 -48.67
N GLY A 913 90.94 12.68 -48.69
CA GLY A 913 91.34 11.94 -47.51
C GLY A 913 92.33 10.82 -47.82
N HIS A 914 92.66 10.03 -46.80
CA HIS A 914 93.59 8.92 -46.86
C HIS A 914 92.86 7.59 -46.66
N ILE A 915 93.29 6.52 -47.32
CA ILE A 915 92.86 5.14 -47.02
C ILE A 915 94.05 4.19 -47.12
N ALA A 916 94.17 3.28 -46.16
CA ALA A 916 95.22 2.29 -46.08
C ALA A 916 94.64 0.93 -45.66
N TYR A 917 94.86 -0.11 -46.49
CA TYR A 917 94.56 -1.48 -46.11
C TYR A 917 95.72 -2.08 -45.29
N VAL A 918 95.42 -2.55 -44.09
CA VAL A 918 96.40 -3.01 -43.07
C VAL A 918 96.31 -4.53 -42.80
N GLY A 919 95.38 -5.25 -43.45
CA GLY A 919 95.18 -6.69 -43.22
C GLY A 919 96.25 -7.61 -43.83
N GLU A 920 96.34 -8.84 -43.30
CA GLU A 920 97.16 -9.92 -43.86
C GLU A 920 96.59 -10.43 -45.19
N VAL A 921 97.46 -10.73 -46.16
CA VAL A 921 97.07 -11.10 -47.53
C VAL A 921 97.21 -12.61 -47.70
N SER A 922 96.11 -13.32 -48.01
CA SER A 922 96.21 -14.67 -48.58
C SER A 922 96.66 -14.54 -50.05
N ARG A 923 97.86 -15.02 -50.35
CA ARG A 923 98.48 -14.89 -51.67
C ARG A 923 97.99 -15.98 -52.60
N GLU A 924 96.86 -15.76 -53.28
CA GLU A 924 96.51 -16.54 -54.47
C GLU A 924 96.34 -15.63 -55.69
N ASN A 925 97.30 -15.77 -56.63
CA ASN A 925 97.33 -15.31 -58.02
C ASN A 925 96.67 -13.96 -58.39
N LEU A 926 97.30 -12.84 -58.02
CA LEU A 926 96.86 -11.49 -58.43
C LEU A 926 97.49 -10.97 -59.75
N GLY A 927 98.37 -11.71 -60.43
CA GLY A 927 99.07 -11.22 -61.63
C GLY A 927 99.90 -9.93 -61.42
N THR A 928 100.49 -9.37 -62.48
CA THR A 928 101.31 -8.14 -62.39
C THR A 928 100.49 -6.89 -62.09
N TRP A 929 99.34 -6.74 -62.75
CA TRP A 929 98.45 -5.59 -62.56
C TRP A 929 97.69 -5.62 -61.22
N GLY A 930 97.28 -6.81 -60.74
CA GLY A 930 96.62 -6.93 -59.43
C GLY A 930 97.57 -6.71 -58.26
N ASN A 931 98.84 -7.15 -58.35
CA ASN A 931 99.86 -6.80 -57.36
C ASN A 931 100.14 -5.28 -57.32
N MET A 932 100.14 -4.60 -58.47
CA MET A 932 100.30 -3.14 -58.54
C MET A 932 99.10 -2.41 -57.93
N ALA A 933 97.88 -2.85 -58.23
CA ALA A 933 96.64 -2.32 -57.64
C ALA A 933 96.59 -2.54 -56.12
N PHE A 934 97.03 -3.70 -55.62
CA PHE A 934 97.07 -4.00 -54.19
C PHE A 934 98.15 -3.20 -53.43
N GLN A 935 99.33 -3.02 -54.02
CA GLN A 935 100.37 -2.14 -53.44
C GLN A 935 99.92 -0.67 -53.40
N ALA A 936 99.07 -0.24 -54.33
CA ALA A 936 98.46 1.09 -54.29
C ALA A 936 97.42 1.23 -53.16
N LEU A 937 96.70 0.15 -52.81
CA LEU A 937 95.72 0.13 -51.71
C LEU A 937 96.33 0.12 -50.30
N LYS A 938 97.63 -0.17 -50.15
CA LYS A 938 98.32 -0.09 -48.85
C LYS A 938 98.38 1.33 -48.27
N SER A 939 98.36 2.36 -49.13
CA SER A 939 98.41 3.76 -48.72
C SER A 939 98.05 4.65 -49.91
N LEU A 940 96.86 5.23 -49.88
CA LEU A 940 96.25 5.92 -51.02
C LEU A 940 95.58 7.23 -50.57
N ASP A 941 95.97 8.34 -51.20
CA ASP A 941 95.29 9.62 -51.04
C ASP A 941 94.28 9.81 -52.18
N TYR A 942 93.08 10.27 -51.85
CA TYR A 942 92.00 10.51 -52.80
C TYR A 942 91.48 11.95 -52.71
N LYS A 943 90.96 12.49 -53.82
CA LYS A 943 90.24 13.79 -53.82
C LYS A 943 88.74 13.63 -53.68
N ASN A 944 88.14 12.68 -54.39
CA ASN A 944 86.75 12.30 -54.19
C ASN A 944 86.67 10.78 -54.01
N LEU A 945 85.89 10.37 -53.02
CA LEU A 945 85.55 8.99 -52.74
C LEU A 945 84.03 8.87 -52.67
N ALA A 946 83.48 7.88 -53.36
CA ALA A 946 82.08 7.50 -53.21
C ALA A 946 81.95 6.00 -52.94
N VAL A 947 81.25 5.64 -51.86
CA VAL A 947 80.94 4.27 -51.46
C VAL A 947 79.47 4.02 -51.75
N ARG A 948 79.15 2.96 -52.48
CA ARG A 948 77.77 2.48 -52.64
C ARG A 948 77.58 1.16 -51.91
N MET A 949 76.49 1.03 -51.18
CA MET A 949 76.25 -0.12 -50.30
C MET A 949 74.89 -0.73 -50.61
N ASN A 950 74.85 -2.05 -50.78
CA ASN A 950 73.62 -2.82 -51.01
C ASN A 950 73.70 -4.15 -50.29
N GLY A 951 72.60 -4.60 -49.69
CA GLY A 951 72.49 -5.94 -49.11
C GLY A 951 71.90 -5.97 -47.70
N PRO A 952 71.63 -7.17 -47.17
CA PRO A 952 71.10 -7.38 -45.82
C PRO A 952 72.09 -6.90 -44.74
N LEU A 953 71.57 -6.26 -43.69
CA LEU A 953 72.36 -5.75 -42.55
C LEU A 953 73.03 -6.86 -41.75
N ALA A 954 72.43 -8.06 -41.73
CA ALA A 954 72.93 -9.22 -41.01
C ALA A 954 73.61 -10.27 -41.92
N GLY A 955 73.77 -9.97 -43.23
CA GLY A 955 74.27 -10.93 -44.22
C GLY A 955 75.46 -10.42 -45.04
N GLU A 956 75.57 -10.91 -46.27
CA GLU A 956 76.60 -10.46 -47.21
C GLU A 956 76.25 -9.09 -47.79
N MET A 957 77.11 -8.11 -47.56
CA MET A 957 76.94 -6.74 -48.09
C MET A 957 77.86 -6.53 -49.29
N ILE A 958 77.29 -5.99 -50.37
CA ILE A 958 78.02 -5.56 -51.56
C ILE A 958 78.35 -4.08 -51.40
N THR A 959 79.64 -3.79 -51.30
CA THR A 959 80.14 -2.42 -51.16
C THR A 959 80.99 -2.06 -52.38
N ASP A 960 80.48 -1.15 -53.21
CA ASP A 960 81.15 -0.62 -54.40
C ASP A 960 81.82 0.73 -54.06
N ILE A 961 83.14 0.74 -53.93
CA ILE A 961 83.94 1.93 -53.64
C ILE A 961 84.51 2.47 -54.94
N SER A 962 84.31 3.75 -55.22
CA SER A 962 84.87 4.46 -56.37
C SER A 962 85.77 5.61 -55.91
N PHE A 963 87.00 5.64 -56.42
CA PHE A 963 87.99 6.66 -56.13
C PHE A 963 88.28 7.50 -57.38
N SER A 964 88.48 8.80 -57.19
CA SER A 964 88.95 9.70 -58.25
C SER A 964 89.92 10.76 -57.72
N GLY A 965 90.83 11.22 -58.59
CA GLY A 965 91.88 12.17 -58.23
C GLY A 965 92.94 11.57 -57.31
N LEU A 966 93.39 10.36 -57.65
CA LEU A 966 94.29 9.53 -56.85
C LEU A 966 95.73 10.05 -56.82
N SER A 967 96.36 10.05 -55.64
CA SER A 967 97.81 10.22 -55.46
C SER A 967 98.37 9.19 -54.46
N GLN A 968 99.66 8.88 -54.58
CA GLN A 968 100.33 7.97 -53.65
C GLN A 968 100.59 8.67 -52.30
N GLY A 969 100.18 8.03 -51.21
CA GLY A 969 100.41 8.50 -49.84
C GLY A 969 101.86 8.34 -49.38
N ALA A 970 102.19 9.01 -48.26
CA ALA A 970 103.55 9.03 -47.71
C ALA A 970 104.03 7.63 -47.30
N GLY A 971 105.11 7.14 -47.91
CA GLY A 971 105.75 5.85 -47.58
C GLY A 971 105.79 4.78 -48.68
N THR A 972 105.27 5.07 -49.88
CA THR A 972 105.26 4.12 -51.01
C THR A 972 106.43 4.33 -52.00
N LYS A 973 106.96 3.26 -52.62
CA LYS A 973 108.04 3.34 -53.63
C LYS A 973 107.51 3.87 -54.97
N SER A 974 107.69 5.16 -55.24
CA SER A 974 107.30 5.78 -56.52
C SER A 974 108.29 5.44 -57.65
N ASN A 975 107.84 4.84 -58.75
CA ASN A 975 108.64 4.64 -59.97
C ASN A 975 108.24 5.65 -61.07
N PHE A 976 109.15 5.93 -62.02
CA PHE A 976 108.96 6.90 -63.12
C PHE A 976 107.64 6.70 -63.92
N LEU A 977 107.23 5.44 -64.16
CA LEU A 977 105.97 5.12 -64.83
C LEU A 977 104.73 5.60 -64.05
N ILE A 978 104.76 5.54 -62.72
CA ILE A 978 103.64 5.86 -61.83
C ILE A 978 103.38 7.38 -61.81
N ARG A 979 104.42 8.22 -61.93
CA ARG A 979 104.29 9.69 -62.00
C ARG A 979 103.64 10.20 -63.30
N ARG A 980 103.77 9.45 -64.40
CA ARG A 980 103.07 9.77 -65.68
C ARG A 980 101.62 9.28 -65.67
N LEU A 981 101.35 8.14 -65.03
CA LEU A 981 100.00 7.59 -64.82
C LEU A 981 99.16 8.45 -63.86
N ALA A 982 99.78 9.10 -62.86
CA ALA A 982 99.11 10.02 -61.94
C ALA A 982 98.52 11.30 -62.59
N ARG A 983 98.84 11.59 -63.86
CA ARG A 983 98.25 12.70 -64.64
C ARG A 983 97.03 12.29 -65.47
N LEU A 984 96.71 11.00 -65.53
CA LEU A 984 95.51 10.49 -66.19
C LEU A 984 94.35 10.47 -65.18
N PRO A 985 93.10 10.73 -65.62
CA PRO A 985 91.94 10.57 -64.75
C PRO A 985 91.69 9.07 -64.50
N LEU A 986 92.44 8.50 -63.55
CA LEU A 986 92.27 7.13 -63.11
C LEU A 986 91.06 7.06 -62.18
N LEU A 987 90.08 6.27 -62.59
CA LEU A 987 88.97 5.83 -61.76
C LEU A 987 89.29 4.43 -61.24
N PHE A 988 89.33 4.28 -59.93
CA PHE A 988 89.55 2.99 -59.30
C PHE A 988 88.22 2.55 -58.67
N ASN A 989 87.69 1.42 -59.11
CA ASN A 989 86.43 0.86 -58.60
C ASN A 989 86.74 -0.46 -57.91
N VAL A 990 86.37 -0.57 -56.64
CA VAL A 990 86.56 -1.76 -55.81
C VAL A 990 85.20 -2.26 -55.39
N ARG A 991 84.88 -3.50 -55.76
CA ARG A 991 83.71 -4.21 -55.23
C ARG A 991 84.17 -5.14 -54.12
N ILE A 992 83.65 -4.93 -52.92
CA ILE A 992 83.89 -5.79 -51.77
C ILE A 992 82.61 -6.58 -51.52
N ASN A 993 82.72 -7.90 -51.56
CA ASN A 993 81.68 -8.82 -51.12
C ASN A 993 82.18 -9.45 -49.81
N ALA A 994 81.60 -9.07 -48.68
CA ALA A 994 82.01 -9.60 -47.38
C ALA A 994 80.78 -10.03 -46.56
N PRO A 995 80.83 -11.21 -45.88
CA PRO A 995 79.86 -11.56 -44.87
C PRO A 995 80.14 -10.70 -43.63
N PHE A 996 79.26 -9.75 -43.34
CA PHE A 996 79.55 -8.75 -42.30
C PHE A 996 79.59 -9.37 -40.87
N ARG A 997 79.14 -10.63 -40.64
CA ARG A 997 79.19 -11.24 -39.29
C ARG A 997 79.00 -12.77 -39.13
N GLN A 998 79.56 -13.62 -39.97
CA GLN A 998 79.26 -15.08 -39.92
C GLN A 998 79.82 -15.92 -38.74
N LEU A 999 80.21 -15.34 -37.60
CA LEU A 999 80.79 -16.09 -36.47
C LEU A 999 80.14 -15.91 -35.09
N LEU A 1000 79.06 -15.12 -34.95
CA LEU A 1000 78.43 -14.86 -33.64
C LEU A 1000 77.05 -15.50 -33.42
N ASP A 1001 76.40 -16.04 -34.46
CA ASP A 1001 75.02 -16.58 -34.35
C ASP A 1001 74.95 -18.06 -33.92
N SER A 1002 76.07 -18.79 -33.85
CA SER A 1002 76.07 -20.21 -33.52
C SER A 1002 75.88 -20.53 -32.02
N VAL A 1003 75.85 -19.52 -31.14
CA VAL A 1003 75.74 -19.71 -29.68
C VAL A 1003 74.35 -19.34 -29.12
N GLN A 1004 73.53 -18.57 -29.86
CA GLN A 1004 72.19 -18.17 -29.39
C GLN A 1004 71.07 -19.18 -29.70
N SER A 1005 71.32 -20.16 -30.57
CA SER A 1005 70.35 -21.23 -30.91
C SER A 1005 70.26 -22.36 -29.89
N TRP A 1006 71.13 -22.37 -28.86
CA TRP A 1006 71.19 -23.42 -27.84
C TRP A 1006 70.32 -23.16 -26.60
N TYR A 1007 69.72 -21.97 -26.45
CA TYR A 1007 69.09 -21.58 -25.18
C TYR A 1007 67.56 -21.74 -25.06
N ASP A 1008 66.79 -21.99 -26.12
CA ASP A 1008 65.38 -22.42 -25.95
C ASP A 1008 64.75 -23.07 -27.21
N PRO A 1009 64.51 -24.41 -27.22
CA PRO A 1009 63.79 -25.08 -28.30
C PRO A 1009 62.31 -24.68 -28.43
N ARG A 1010 61.72 -23.92 -27.48
CA ARG A 1010 60.33 -23.45 -27.57
C ARG A 1010 60.08 -22.46 -28.70
N ARG A 1011 61.08 -21.64 -29.09
CA ARG A 1011 60.95 -20.67 -30.20
C ARG A 1011 60.71 -21.33 -31.56
N LEU A 1012 61.22 -22.54 -31.78
CA LEU A 1012 60.96 -23.32 -33.01
C LEU A 1012 59.56 -23.95 -33.01
N ILE A 1013 59.01 -24.23 -31.83
CA ILE A 1013 57.67 -24.81 -31.67
C ILE A 1013 56.60 -23.72 -31.82
N GLU A 1014 56.76 -22.55 -31.18
CA GLU A 1014 55.78 -21.44 -31.27
C GLU A 1014 55.70 -20.82 -32.67
N ARG A 1015 56.81 -20.75 -33.42
CA ARG A 1015 56.82 -20.22 -34.80
C ARG A 1015 56.06 -21.11 -35.78
N ASN A 1016 56.05 -22.43 -35.55
CA ASN A 1016 55.43 -23.40 -36.44
C ASN A 1016 54.06 -23.88 -35.93
N LEU A 1017 53.66 -23.54 -34.70
CA LEU A 1017 52.38 -23.94 -34.11
C LEU A 1017 51.14 -23.49 -34.92
N PRO A 1018 51.07 -22.25 -35.48
CA PRO A 1018 49.94 -21.84 -36.32
C PRO A 1018 49.84 -22.67 -37.60
N ALA A 1019 50.98 -22.98 -38.23
CA ALA A 1019 51.03 -23.80 -39.44
C ALA A 1019 50.64 -25.26 -39.15
N LEU A 1020 51.09 -25.81 -38.01
CA LEU A 1020 50.72 -27.15 -37.56
C LEU A 1020 49.24 -27.26 -37.16
N ILE A 1021 48.66 -26.22 -36.55
CA ILE A 1021 47.21 -26.14 -36.26
C ILE A 1021 46.39 -26.03 -37.54
N GLU A 1022 46.84 -25.27 -38.54
CA GLU A 1022 46.20 -25.22 -39.86
C GLU A 1022 46.29 -26.56 -40.59
N GLU A 1023 47.44 -27.24 -40.57
CA GLU A 1023 47.57 -28.58 -41.15
C GLU A 1023 46.70 -29.61 -40.43
N GLN A 1024 46.61 -29.54 -39.10
CA GLN A 1024 45.74 -30.42 -38.31
C GLN A 1024 44.25 -30.15 -38.57
N LYS A 1025 43.83 -28.88 -38.74
CA LYS A 1025 42.47 -28.53 -39.16
C LYS A 1025 42.16 -29.00 -40.58
N ARG A 1026 43.10 -28.84 -41.52
CA ARG A 1026 42.95 -29.35 -42.90
C ARG A 1026 42.86 -30.88 -42.93
N ALA A 1027 43.61 -31.57 -42.06
CA ALA A 1027 43.53 -33.03 -41.89
C ALA A 1027 42.20 -33.49 -41.25
N GLU A 1028 41.66 -32.74 -40.27
CA GLU A 1028 40.35 -33.01 -39.67
C GLU A 1028 39.17 -32.71 -40.61
N GLU A 1029 39.30 -31.72 -41.50
CA GLU A 1029 38.30 -31.41 -42.54
C GLU A 1029 38.32 -32.43 -43.69
N ALA A 1030 39.49 -32.97 -44.05
CA ALA A 1030 39.62 -34.02 -45.06
C ALA A 1030 39.10 -35.40 -44.60
N GLY A 1031 38.94 -35.62 -43.29
CA GLY A 1031 38.50 -36.90 -42.70
C GLY A 1031 37.00 -37.03 -42.42
N LYS A 1032 36.17 -36.01 -42.67
CA LYS A 1032 34.71 -36.07 -42.44
C LYS A 1032 33.98 -36.68 -43.64
N PRO A 1033 33.22 -37.78 -43.50
CA PRO A 1033 32.43 -38.33 -44.61
C PRO A 1033 31.31 -37.36 -45.01
N THR A 1034 31.25 -37.02 -46.30
CA THR A 1034 30.21 -36.18 -46.92
C THR A 1034 28.83 -36.83 -46.81
N VAL A 1035 27.93 -36.22 -46.03
CA VAL A 1035 26.50 -36.59 -45.97
C VAL A 1035 25.78 -35.97 -47.17
N GLN A 1036 25.36 -36.82 -48.11
CA GLN A 1036 24.50 -36.46 -49.25
C GLN A 1036 23.08 -36.16 -48.75
N PRO A 1037 22.43 -35.04 -49.14
CA PRO A 1037 21.04 -34.77 -48.77
C PRO A 1037 20.09 -35.72 -49.51
N ARG A 1038 19.05 -36.20 -48.81
CA ARG A 1038 18.04 -37.11 -49.36
C ARG A 1038 17.24 -36.47 -50.50
N GLU A 1039 17.13 -37.23 -51.58
CA GLU A 1039 16.29 -36.98 -52.75
C GLU A 1039 14.81 -36.89 -52.37
N SER A 1040 14.10 -35.92 -52.94
CA SER A 1040 12.70 -35.63 -52.67
C SER A 1040 11.80 -36.59 -53.44
N ALA A 1041 10.94 -37.33 -52.75
CA ALA A 1041 9.92 -38.17 -53.37
C ALA A 1041 8.80 -37.31 -54.00
N PRO A 1042 8.27 -37.69 -55.18
CA PRO A 1042 7.15 -37.00 -55.81
C PRO A 1042 5.83 -37.38 -55.11
N ARG A 1043 5.01 -36.38 -54.78
CA ARG A 1043 3.63 -36.56 -54.30
C ARG A 1043 2.64 -36.56 -55.48
N PRO A 1044 1.68 -37.50 -55.52
CA PRO A 1044 0.28 -37.16 -55.71
C PRO A 1044 -0.34 -36.54 -54.43
#